data_AF-A0A4Q1VBK6-F1
#
_entry.id   AF-A0A4Q1VBK6-F1
#
_cell.length_a   1.000
_cell.length_b   1.000
_cell.length_c   1.000
_cell.angle_alpha   90.00
_cell.angle_beta   90.00
_cell.angle_gamma   90.00
#
_symmetry.space_group_name_H-M   'P 1'
#
loop_
_entity.id
_entity.type
_entity.pdbx_description
1 polymer ?
#
loop_
_entity_poly.entity_id
_entity_poly.type
_entity_poly.pdbx_seq_one_letter_code
_entity_poly.pdbx_strand_id
1 'polypeptide(L)'
;MSKTEKPARQKASRVGIAARIYAALGVLTVLTIAASLVAWFSYGRVGSTVADMVERKMPVVELALELSQAATASTALAPRFMEVQSVRERAALTGEFDKVEARQFDLVRKIGEQGNVDNKKAQSALDGLSRQINDINDLTGERLRVASEAAAALEKLGKAYDAFVKAASGEAEQAKFAVTFGLDDLAVLSGEALTGAVKTLMDRDFAIFDLARTLQANVNEMVGVLREIAQINDKEKLSLARERFNGIAYRLRTLLADAEKITSNKARAKTVEDLIAVGEGSEGLVDIRTRDITTREGITRGLKEVDQAAAQLRREVDGLVQGARGEAQAAVVSTQALIETSKLWLGIIGLGSLIVALALALFYVRRQIVGRLNRLWAATRAIADGQLETQVETKGNDEIADISKSVLLFRDNAVALRAAELAKVEDEERAREQRQQMMAELGEAFGVVVAAAAQGDFSRRVAANFADAELNALAGSVNELLETVQAGLSETCEVLGHLSDGRLVARVEGRYQGAFAELKNGTNSLAGEFESTLARLSETVSAVRSATSEILDGVTDLAERTSEESNAVSVATNQLGAFASNVQKTAKDAAQAVGMAQSAEERAQQGEQVVASALEAMHRIRVSSSKISEVISMIDEIAFQTNLLALNAAVEAARAGDAGKGFAVVASEVRSLAKRSADASNDVKKLVEAAHGDVKVGVGLVEQSSAVFGSILTSVNDLSALMNGISQTARGQATDVSTINREIDGIGTMAHQNAALVEETNAALALTDEQTRSLTEHISRFSFREGGAGEHEDEHARAA
;
A
#
# COMPACT_ATOMS: atom_id res chain seq x y z
N MET A 1 66.13 -12.69 -95.11
CA MET A 1 65.04 -11.70 -95.18
C MET A 1 63.73 -12.46 -95.43
N SER A 2 62.91 -12.69 -94.40
CA SER A 2 61.51 -13.10 -94.58
C SER A 2 60.68 -12.67 -93.37
N LYS A 3 59.47 -12.20 -93.68
CA LYS A 3 58.41 -11.72 -92.80
C LYS A 3 58.06 -12.71 -91.68
N THR A 4 57.70 -12.19 -90.51
CA THR A 4 56.78 -12.84 -89.56
C THR A 4 56.00 -11.76 -88.78
N GLU A 5 54.77 -12.10 -88.45
CA GLU A 5 53.59 -11.24 -88.30
C GLU A 5 53.50 -10.43 -87.00
N LYS A 6 52.85 -9.26 -87.08
CA LYS A 6 52.32 -8.55 -85.90
C LYS A 6 50.98 -9.18 -85.47
N PRO A 7 50.70 -9.33 -84.17
CA PRO A 7 49.44 -9.89 -83.70
C PRO A 7 48.27 -8.95 -83.99
N ALA A 8 47.14 -9.53 -84.40
CA ALA A 8 45.87 -8.85 -84.64
C ALA A 8 45.32 -8.24 -83.34
N ARG A 9 45.03 -6.93 -83.35
CA ARG A 9 44.27 -6.26 -82.29
C ARG A 9 42.83 -6.81 -82.28
N GLN A 10 42.43 -7.43 -81.17
CA GLN A 10 41.03 -7.75 -80.88
C GLN A 10 40.16 -6.48 -80.98
N LYS A 11 39.04 -6.59 -81.70
CA LYS A 11 38.00 -5.54 -81.76
C LYS A 11 37.47 -5.28 -80.35
N ALA A 12 37.60 -4.05 -79.87
CA ALA A 12 36.96 -3.60 -78.65
C ALA A 12 35.44 -3.80 -78.74
N SER A 13 34.84 -4.41 -77.72
CA SER A 13 33.40 -4.63 -77.64
C SER A 13 32.65 -3.29 -77.62
N ARG A 14 31.52 -3.25 -78.35
CA ARG A 14 30.62 -2.10 -78.41
C ARG A 14 29.91 -1.97 -77.05
N VAL A 15 30.36 -1.05 -76.20
CA VAL A 15 29.61 -0.67 -75.01
C VAL A 15 28.80 0.58 -75.34
N GLY A 16 27.55 0.36 -75.76
CA GLY A 16 26.58 1.42 -76.05
C GLY A 16 26.19 2.22 -74.80
N ILE A 17 25.57 3.38 -75.02
CA ILE A 17 25.18 4.31 -73.95
C ILE A 17 24.24 3.64 -72.91
N ALA A 18 23.38 2.72 -73.34
CA ALA A 18 22.46 1.98 -72.46
C ALA A 18 23.19 1.12 -71.40
N ALA A 19 24.22 0.37 -71.79
CA ALA A 19 24.97 -0.50 -70.87
C ALA A 19 25.66 0.29 -69.74
N ARG A 20 26.04 1.54 -70.01
CA ARG A 20 26.66 2.45 -69.05
C ARG A 20 25.64 3.05 -68.06
N ILE A 21 24.42 3.31 -68.51
CA ILE A 21 23.32 3.75 -67.63
C ILE A 21 22.90 2.63 -66.68
N TYR A 22 22.80 1.37 -67.16
CA TYR A 22 22.53 0.22 -66.30
C TYR A 22 23.62 -0.02 -65.25
N ALA A 23 24.90 0.20 -65.58
CA ALA A 23 25.99 0.10 -64.61
C ALA A 23 25.88 1.17 -63.50
N ALA A 24 25.48 2.39 -63.85
CA ALA A 24 25.24 3.46 -62.86
C ALA A 24 24.04 3.17 -61.95
N LEU A 25 22.96 2.61 -62.51
CA LEU A 25 21.78 2.21 -61.74
C LEU A 25 22.09 1.02 -60.81
N GLY A 26 22.93 0.08 -61.27
CA GLY A 26 23.39 -1.07 -60.49
C GLY A 26 24.14 -0.65 -59.21
N VAL A 27 25.01 0.36 -59.28
CA VAL A 27 25.71 0.90 -58.09
C VAL A 27 24.72 1.46 -57.06
N LEU A 28 23.65 2.13 -57.51
CA LEU A 28 22.63 2.67 -56.62
C LEU A 28 21.90 1.54 -55.87
N THR A 29 21.51 0.48 -56.58
CA THR A 29 20.80 -0.66 -55.98
C THR A 29 21.63 -1.41 -54.93
N VAL A 30 22.94 -1.56 -55.14
CA VAL A 30 23.84 -2.19 -54.16
C VAL A 30 23.93 -1.37 -52.87
N LEU A 31 23.96 -0.04 -52.96
CA LEU A 31 23.96 0.86 -51.81
C LEU A 31 22.64 0.79 -51.03
N THR A 32 21.50 0.68 -51.71
CA THR A 32 20.18 0.52 -51.07
C THR A 32 20.06 -0.81 -50.31
N ILE A 33 20.61 -1.90 -50.88
CA ILE A 33 20.66 -3.21 -50.21
C ILE A 33 21.55 -3.15 -48.97
N ALA A 34 22.71 -2.50 -49.04
CA ALA A 34 23.60 -2.32 -47.90
C ALA A 34 22.95 -1.51 -46.77
N ALA A 35 22.25 -0.42 -47.09
CA ALA A 35 21.50 0.37 -46.11
C ALA A 35 20.40 -0.47 -45.41
N SER A 36 19.69 -1.29 -46.17
CA SER A 36 18.62 -2.16 -45.64
C SER A 36 19.16 -3.26 -44.73
N LEU A 37 20.33 -3.84 -45.03
CA LEU A 37 20.99 -4.83 -44.18
C LEU A 37 21.47 -4.25 -42.85
N VAL A 38 22.01 -3.02 -42.86
CA VAL A 38 22.40 -2.29 -41.64
C VAL A 38 21.18 -2.01 -40.76
N ALA A 39 20.06 -1.58 -41.36
CA ALA A 39 18.81 -1.36 -40.65
C ALA A 39 18.25 -2.66 -40.02
N TRP A 40 18.24 -3.77 -40.77
CA TRP A 40 17.80 -5.07 -40.28
C TRP A 40 18.61 -5.52 -39.05
N PHE A 41 19.95 -5.50 -39.15
CA PHE A 41 20.82 -5.98 -38.09
C PHE A 41 20.73 -5.12 -36.82
N SER A 42 20.55 -3.81 -37.00
CA SER A 42 20.28 -2.87 -35.89
C SER A 42 18.96 -3.18 -35.19
N TYR A 43 17.88 -3.35 -35.95
CA TYR A 43 16.55 -3.65 -35.41
C TYR A 43 16.53 -5.00 -34.65
N GLY A 44 17.20 -6.02 -35.18
CA GLY A 44 17.33 -7.33 -34.53
C GLY A 44 18.06 -7.27 -33.18
N ARG A 45 19.12 -6.46 -33.07
CA ARG A 45 19.81 -6.26 -31.78
C ARG A 45 18.97 -5.49 -30.78
N VAL A 46 18.32 -4.40 -31.20
CA VAL A 46 17.42 -3.63 -30.33
C VAL A 46 16.30 -4.52 -29.80
N GLY A 47 15.70 -5.37 -30.65
CA GLY A 47 14.69 -6.34 -30.25
C GLY A 47 15.18 -7.32 -29.18
N SER A 48 16.39 -7.87 -29.32
CA SER A 48 16.96 -8.77 -28.31
C SER A 48 17.24 -8.09 -26.97
N THR A 49 17.65 -6.82 -26.97
CA THR A 49 17.90 -6.07 -25.72
C THR A 49 16.59 -5.70 -25.02
N VAL A 50 15.55 -5.32 -25.77
CA VAL A 50 14.22 -5.04 -25.22
C VAL A 50 13.59 -6.32 -24.64
N ALA A 51 13.72 -7.45 -25.33
CA ALA A 51 13.26 -8.74 -24.83
C ALA A 51 13.95 -9.11 -23.50
N ASP A 52 15.28 -8.97 -23.39
CA ASP A 52 15.99 -9.22 -22.12
C ASP A 52 15.55 -8.27 -21.00
N MET A 53 15.23 -7.01 -21.32
CA MET A 53 14.70 -6.04 -20.36
C MET A 53 13.33 -6.42 -19.81
N VAL A 54 12.41 -6.84 -20.69
CA VAL A 54 11.01 -7.18 -20.35
C VAL A 54 10.92 -8.55 -19.69
N GLU A 55 11.63 -9.55 -20.22
CA GLU A 55 11.49 -10.94 -19.76
C GLU A 55 12.33 -11.26 -18.52
N ARG A 56 13.42 -10.53 -18.26
CA ARG A 56 14.31 -10.80 -17.11
C ARG A 56 14.42 -9.66 -16.12
N LYS A 57 14.66 -8.42 -16.56
CA LYS A 57 15.09 -7.35 -15.64
C LYS A 57 13.94 -6.63 -14.93
N MET A 58 12.80 -6.40 -15.60
CA MET A 58 11.62 -5.81 -14.97
C MET A 58 10.99 -6.73 -13.89
N PRO A 59 10.82 -8.05 -14.11
CA PRO A 59 10.27 -8.95 -13.09
C PRO A 59 11.10 -9.00 -11.80
N VAL A 60 12.43 -8.88 -11.89
CA VAL A 60 13.31 -8.85 -10.71
C VAL A 60 13.03 -7.63 -9.84
N VAL A 61 12.79 -6.45 -10.44
CA VAL A 61 12.46 -5.23 -9.70
C VAL A 61 11.11 -5.37 -9.00
N GLU A 62 10.11 -5.92 -9.70
CA GLU A 62 8.78 -6.16 -9.14
C GLU A 62 8.82 -7.14 -7.96
N LEU A 63 9.46 -8.31 -8.15
CA LEU A 63 9.62 -9.32 -7.11
C LEU A 63 10.42 -8.81 -5.90
N ALA A 64 11.45 -7.99 -6.14
CA ALA A 64 12.23 -7.37 -5.07
C ALA A 64 11.41 -6.33 -4.28
N LEU A 65 10.56 -5.54 -4.95
CA LEU A 65 9.63 -4.62 -4.28
C LEU A 65 8.57 -5.37 -3.45
N GLU A 66 8.00 -6.46 -3.99
CA GLU A 66 7.10 -7.34 -3.24
C GLU A 66 7.79 -7.95 -2.01
N LEU A 67 9.06 -8.36 -2.15
CA LEU A 67 9.85 -8.87 -1.04
C LEU A 67 10.06 -7.80 0.05
N SER A 68 10.31 -6.55 -0.33
CA SER A 68 10.43 -5.42 0.60
C SER A 68 9.12 -5.14 1.36
N GLN A 69 7.99 -5.22 0.65
CA GLN A 69 6.66 -5.09 1.27
C GLN A 69 6.38 -6.23 2.25
N ALA A 70 6.64 -7.47 1.84
CA ALA A 70 6.49 -8.64 2.71
C ALA A 70 7.42 -8.56 3.93
N ALA A 71 8.67 -8.11 3.77
CA ALA A 71 9.61 -7.85 4.87
C ALA A 71 9.04 -6.86 5.89
N THR A 72 8.44 -5.78 5.40
CA THR A 72 7.78 -4.77 6.24
C THR A 72 6.59 -5.34 7.00
N ALA A 73 5.82 -6.25 6.40
CA ALA A 73 4.74 -6.95 7.08
C ALA A 73 5.25 -7.83 8.24
N SER A 74 6.34 -8.60 8.04
CA SER A 74 6.95 -9.39 9.13
C SER A 74 7.44 -8.52 10.29
N THR A 75 8.07 -7.38 9.99
CA THR A 75 8.51 -6.43 11.02
C THR A 75 7.32 -5.84 11.80
N ALA A 76 6.19 -5.59 11.13
CA ALA A 76 4.99 -5.08 11.79
C ALA A 76 4.30 -6.13 12.69
N LEU A 77 4.48 -7.43 12.41
CA LEU A 77 3.95 -8.51 13.25
C LEU A 77 4.79 -8.72 14.52
N ALA A 78 6.08 -8.42 14.49
CA ALA A 78 6.99 -8.71 15.61
C ALA A 78 6.56 -8.05 16.96
N PRO A 79 6.17 -6.76 17.01
CA PRO A 79 5.67 -6.14 18.25
C PRO A 79 4.41 -6.79 18.80
N ARG A 80 3.55 -7.37 17.96
CA ARG A 80 2.28 -7.99 18.40
C ARG A 80 2.51 -9.20 19.31
N PHE A 81 3.66 -9.87 19.21
CA PHE A 81 4.04 -10.95 20.13
C PHE A 81 4.16 -10.45 21.59
N MET A 82 4.48 -9.17 21.82
CA MET A 82 4.47 -8.59 23.16
C MET A 82 3.05 -8.46 23.74
N GLU A 83 2.03 -8.34 22.92
CA GLU A 83 0.66 -8.09 23.37
C GLU A 83 -0.10 -9.39 23.69
N VAL A 84 0.36 -10.52 23.16
CA VAL A 84 -0.25 -11.86 23.32
C VAL A 84 -0.43 -12.26 24.79
N GLN A 85 -1.66 -12.54 25.20
CA GLN A 85 -2.00 -12.96 26.57
C GLN A 85 -2.32 -14.46 26.68
N SER A 86 -2.46 -15.17 25.55
CA SER A 86 -2.81 -16.59 25.56
C SER A 86 -2.03 -17.43 24.55
N VAL A 87 -1.92 -18.74 24.83
CA VAL A 87 -1.28 -19.71 23.92
C VAL A 87 -2.02 -19.79 22.58
N ARG A 88 -3.35 -19.59 22.59
CA ARG A 88 -4.18 -19.59 21.37
C ARG A 88 -3.88 -18.38 20.49
N GLU A 89 -3.77 -17.18 21.08
CA GLU A 89 -3.36 -15.97 20.36
C GLU A 89 -1.95 -16.11 19.80
N ARG A 90 -1.00 -16.66 20.59
CA ARG A 90 0.36 -16.96 20.12
C ARG A 90 0.33 -17.82 18.87
N ALA A 91 -0.39 -18.95 18.91
CA ALA A 91 -0.46 -19.89 17.79
C ALA A 91 -1.09 -19.26 16.53
N ALA A 92 -2.11 -18.41 16.69
CA ALA A 92 -2.70 -17.67 15.58
C ALA A 92 -1.70 -16.69 14.95
N LEU A 93 -0.98 -15.92 15.77
CA LEU A 93 0.02 -14.96 15.30
C LEU A 93 1.23 -15.66 14.65
N THR A 94 1.68 -16.80 15.20
CA THR A 94 2.69 -17.66 14.55
C THR A 94 2.21 -18.10 13.17
N GLY A 95 0.96 -18.55 13.05
CA GLY A 95 0.40 -18.94 11.75
C GLY A 95 0.25 -17.78 10.75
N GLU A 96 0.04 -16.55 11.21
CA GLU A 96 0.12 -15.35 10.36
C GLU A 96 1.56 -15.09 9.89
N PHE A 97 2.53 -15.20 10.81
CA PHE A 97 3.95 -15.02 10.51
C PHE A 97 4.48 -16.06 9.53
N ASP A 98 4.19 -17.35 9.73
CA ASP A 98 4.62 -18.45 8.86
C ASP A 98 4.18 -18.24 7.41
N LYS A 99 2.98 -17.67 7.19
CA LYS A 99 2.49 -17.34 5.84
C LYS A 99 3.30 -16.23 5.18
N VAL A 100 3.63 -15.18 5.94
CA VAL A 100 4.44 -14.06 5.43
C VAL A 100 5.86 -14.56 5.14
N GLU A 101 6.44 -15.34 6.05
CA GLU A 101 7.75 -15.95 5.89
C GLU A 101 7.81 -16.84 4.64
N ALA A 102 6.85 -17.77 4.48
CA ALA A 102 6.78 -18.63 3.30
C ALA A 102 6.71 -17.82 1.99
N ARG A 103 5.94 -16.72 1.98
CA ARG A 103 5.88 -15.81 0.84
C ARG A 103 7.23 -15.12 0.57
N GLN A 104 7.94 -14.68 1.60
CA GLN A 104 9.26 -14.05 1.46
C GLN A 104 10.28 -15.02 0.87
N PHE A 105 10.34 -16.25 1.37
CA PHE A 105 11.23 -17.28 0.83
C PHE A 105 10.92 -17.64 -0.62
N ASP A 106 9.63 -17.72 -0.99
CA ASP A 106 9.22 -17.95 -2.37
C ASP A 106 9.63 -16.79 -3.29
N LEU A 107 9.47 -15.54 -2.83
CA LEU A 107 9.90 -14.35 -3.57
C LEU A 107 11.42 -14.31 -3.78
N VAL A 108 12.22 -14.56 -2.73
CA VAL A 108 13.69 -14.65 -2.85
C VAL A 108 14.08 -15.74 -3.84
N ARG A 109 13.45 -16.91 -3.78
CA ARG A 109 13.70 -18.02 -4.72
C ARG A 109 13.39 -17.61 -6.15
N LYS A 110 12.21 -17.03 -6.41
CA LYS A 110 11.81 -16.54 -7.74
C LYS A 110 12.78 -15.48 -8.28
N ILE A 111 13.28 -14.57 -7.43
CA ILE A 111 14.31 -13.59 -7.83
C ILE A 111 15.59 -14.30 -8.31
N GLY A 112 16.03 -15.36 -7.61
CA GLY A 112 17.22 -16.12 -8.00
C GLY A 112 17.04 -16.92 -9.30
N GLU A 113 15.81 -17.38 -9.58
CA GLU A 113 15.46 -18.07 -10.83
C GLU A 113 15.49 -17.13 -12.06
N GLN A 114 15.26 -15.83 -11.84
CA GLN A 114 15.33 -14.80 -12.87
C GLN A 114 16.78 -14.42 -13.21
N GLY A 115 17.48 -15.30 -13.94
CA GLY A 115 18.62 -14.92 -14.77
C GLY A 115 19.95 -14.64 -14.07
N ASN A 116 20.34 -15.44 -13.06
CA ASN A 116 21.66 -15.40 -12.42
C ASN A 116 21.91 -14.15 -11.53
N VAL A 117 20.84 -13.63 -10.92
CA VAL A 117 20.91 -12.58 -9.89
C VAL A 117 21.44 -13.18 -8.58
N ASP A 118 22.53 -12.63 -8.03
CA ASP A 118 23.08 -13.07 -6.74
C ASP A 118 22.20 -12.58 -5.58
N ASN A 119 21.23 -13.40 -5.19
CA ASN A 119 20.29 -13.14 -4.10
C ASN A 119 20.76 -13.69 -2.74
N LYS A 120 21.96 -14.26 -2.63
CA LYS A 120 22.42 -14.96 -1.41
C LYS A 120 22.46 -14.06 -0.18
N LYS A 121 22.81 -12.79 -0.37
CA LYS A 121 22.83 -11.81 0.73
C LYS A 121 21.44 -11.48 1.22
N ALA A 122 20.49 -11.29 0.30
CA ALA A 122 19.08 -11.08 0.64
C ALA A 122 18.48 -12.31 1.33
N GLN A 123 18.82 -13.52 0.87
CA GLN A 123 18.43 -14.77 1.51
C GLN A 123 18.99 -14.88 2.94
N SER A 124 20.29 -14.63 3.13
CA SER A 124 20.92 -14.64 4.45
C SER A 124 20.34 -13.59 5.40
N ALA A 125 20.02 -12.39 4.88
CA ALA A 125 19.35 -11.35 5.65
C ALA A 125 17.92 -11.74 6.04
N LEU A 126 17.19 -12.41 5.14
CA LEU A 126 15.86 -12.96 5.41
C LEU A 126 15.92 -14.06 6.48
N ASP A 127 16.88 -14.99 6.38
CA ASP A 127 17.13 -16.01 7.41
C ASP A 127 17.46 -15.39 8.76
N GLY A 128 18.18 -14.26 8.76
CA GLY A 128 18.46 -13.48 9.96
C GLY A 128 17.19 -12.87 10.57
N LEU A 129 16.35 -12.24 9.76
CA LEU A 129 15.08 -11.65 10.19
C LEU A 129 14.13 -12.72 10.75
N SER A 130 13.98 -13.84 10.05
CA SER A 130 13.14 -14.95 10.49
C SER A 130 13.57 -15.50 11.84
N ARG A 131 14.87 -15.76 12.03
CA ARG A 131 15.42 -16.24 13.31
C ARG A 131 15.10 -15.29 14.46
N GLN A 132 15.27 -13.99 14.24
CA GLN A 132 14.99 -12.98 15.27
C GLN A 132 13.52 -12.93 15.67
N ILE A 133 12.60 -13.09 14.72
CA ILE A 133 11.16 -13.13 15.02
C ILE A 133 10.78 -14.45 15.70
N ASN A 134 11.39 -15.57 15.30
CA ASN A 134 11.20 -16.86 15.95
C ASN A 134 11.72 -16.87 17.40
N ASP A 135 12.86 -16.24 17.67
CA ASP A 135 13.38 -16.07 19.03
C ASP A 135 12.40 -15.26 19.90
N ILE A 136 11.79 -14.19 19.35
CA ILE A 136 10.71 -13.45 20.04
C ILE A 136 9.50 -14.34 20.30
N ASN A 137 9.10 -15.15 19.31
CA ASN A 137 7.98 -16.08 19.45
C ASN A 137 8.24 -17.09 20.59
N ASP A 138 9.45 -17.63 20.68
CA ASP A 138 9.84 -18.56 21.75
C ASP A 138 9.87 -17.89 23.12
N LEU A 139 10.44 -16.69 23.21
CA LEU A 139 10.39 -15.89 24.44
C LEU A 139 8.95 -15.55 24.84
N THR A 140 8.06 -15.33 23.89
CA THR A 140 6.63 -15.11 24.16
C THR A 140 5.99 -16.37 24.73
N GLY A 141 6.35 -17.54 24.21
CA GLY A 141 5.95 -18.82 24.80
C GLY A 141 6.42 -18.99 26.25
N GLU A 142 7.69 -18.68 26.50
CA GLU A 142 8.26 -18.71 27.84
C GLU A 142 7.54 -17.74 28.78
N ARG A 143 7.22 -16.53 28.32
CA ARG A 143 6.47 -15.54 29.11
C ARG A 143 5.09 -16.05 29.52
N LEU A 144 4.36 -16.67 28.59
CA LEU A 144 3.03 -17.26 28.88
C LEU A 144 3.14 -18.41 29.89
N ARG A 145 4.19 -19.23 29.77
CA ARG A 145 4.48 -20.31 30.74
C ARG A 145 4.78 -19.73 32.13
N VAL A 146 5.64 -18.73 32.21
CA VAL A 146 5.99 -18.03 33.45
C VAL A 146 4.75 -17.39 34.09
N ALA A 147 3.85 -16.79 33.30
CA ALA A 147 2.61 -16.23 33.80
C ALA A 147 1.69 -17.29 34.41
N SER A 148 1.59 -18.47 33.77
CA SER A 148 0.87 -19.63 34.31
C SER A 148 1.49 -20.15 35.61
N GLU A 149 2.82 -20.26 35.67
CA GLU A 149 3.56 -20.66 36.88
C GLU A 149 3.36 -19.67 38.03
N ALA A 150 3.37 -18.36 37.75
CA ALA A 150 3.10 -17.32 38.74
C ALA A 150 1.68 -17.44 39.31
N ALA A 151 0.67 -17.67 38.46
CA ALA A 151 -0.71 -17.88 38.90
C ALA A 151 -0.84 -19.12 39.80
N ALA A 152 -0.21 -20.23 39.43
CA ALA A 152 -0.19 -21.45 40.24
C ALA A 152 0.53 -21.25 41.58
N ALA A 153 1.63 -20.49 41.60
CA ALA A 153 2.36 -20.17 42.83
C ALA A 153 1.54 -19.27 43.77
N LEU A 154 0.79 -18.30 43.24
CA LEU A 154 -0.13 -17.48 44.02
C LEU A 154 -1.31 -18.29 44.59
N GLU A 155 -1.82 -19.28 43.85
CA GLU A 155 -2.82 -20.21 44.36
C GLU A 155 -2.24 -21.08 45.50
N LYS A 156 -1.02 -21.60 45.32
CA LYS A 156 -0.28 -22.32 46.38
C LYS A 156 -0.08 -21.43 47.62
N LEU A 157 0.26 -20.14 47.43
CA LEU A 157 0.40 -19.17 48.52
C LEU A 157 -0.89 -19.04 49.34
N GLY A 158 -2.03 -18.88 48.66
CA GLY A 158 -3.35 -18.79 49.31
C GLY A 158 -3.67 -20.05 50.13
N LYS A 159 -3.47 -21.24 49.54
CA LYS A 159 -3.70 -22.52 50.23
C LYS A 159 -2.78 -22.71 51.44
N ALA A 160 -1.50 -22.36 51.31
CA ALA A 160 -0.52 -22.48 52.38
C ALA A 160 -0.85 -21.51 53.54
N TYR A 161 -1.30 -20.30 53.22
CA TYR A 161 -1.76 -19.33 54.22
C TYR A 161 -3.00 -19.82 54.98
N ASP A 162 -4.02 -20.31 54.27
CA ASP A 162 -5.22 -20.87 54.90
C ASP A 162 -4.91 -22.07 55.80
N ALA A 163 -3.98 -22.93 55.36
CA ALA A 163 -3.50 -24.06 56.16
C ALA A 163 -2.79 -23.59 57.44
N PHE A 164 -1.95 -22.55 57.35
CA PHE A 164 -1.31 -21.93 58.50
C PHE A 164 -2.35 -21.37 59.49
N VAL A 165 -3.33 -20.59 59.02
CA VAL A 165 -4.38 -20.02 59.88
C VAL A 165 -5.14 -21.12 60.61
N LYS A 166 -5.46 -22.24 59.95
CA LYS A 166 -6.09 -23.41 60.59
C LYS A 166 -5.19 -24.08 61.62
N ALA A 167 -3.89 -24.21 61.33
CA ALA A 167 -2.93 -24.84 62.23
C ALA A 167 -2.57 -23.96 63.44
N ALA A 168 -2.62 -22.63 63.31
CA ALA A 168 -2.18 -21.68 64.32
C ALA A 168 -3.32 -21.02 65.13
N SER A 169 -4.53 -20.89 64.58
CA SER A 169 -5.66 -20.23 65.28
C SER A 169 -6.06 -20.92 66.58
N GLY A 170 -6.03 -22.27 66.60
CA GLY A 170 -6.32 -23.04 67.79
C GLY A 170 -5.32 -22.78 68.93
N GLU A 171 -4.03 -22.66 68.61
CA GLU A 171 -2.99 -22.41 69.61
C GLU A 171 -3.06 -21.00 70.19
N ALA A 172 -3.26 -19.99 69.35
CA ALA A 172 -3.36 -18.60 69.80
C ALA A 172 -4.56 -18.38 70.72
N GLU A 173 -5.72 -18.93 70.38
CA GLU A 173 -6.93 -18.84 71.21
C GLU A 173 -6.81 -19.68 72.49
N GLN A 174 -6.21 -20.88 72.44
CA GLN A 174 -5.95 -21.68 73.63
C GLN A 174 -4.97 -20.99 74.58
N ALA A 175 -3.89 -20.41 74.06
CA ALA A 175 -2.92 -19.68 74.87
C ALA A 175 -3.52 -18.41 75.47
N LYS A 176 -4.32 -17.65 74.70
CA LYS A 176 -5.07 -16.50 75.19
C LYS A 176 -6.05 -16.88 76.30
N PHE A 177 -6.76 -18.00 76.14
CA PHE A 177 -7.66 -18.52 77.16
C PHE A 177 -6.90 -18.94 78.43
N ALA A 178 -5.79 -19.67 78.28
CA ALA A 178 -4.92 -20.08 79.39
C ALA A 178 -4.35 -18.88 80.16
N VAL A 179 -3.92 -17.83 79.45
CA VAL A 179 -3.44 -16.58 80.07
C VAL A 179 -4.57 -15.88 80.83
N THR A 180 -5.75 -15.77 80.21
CA THR A 180 -6.91 -15.08 80.85
C THR A 180 -7.38 -15.82 82.09
N PHE A 181 -7.55 -17.14 82.00
CA PHE A 181 -7.98 -17.98 83.12
C PHE A 181 -6.91 -18.05 84.22
N GLY A 182 -5.64 -18.18 83.82
CA GLY A 182 -4.53 -18.18 84.76
C GLY A 182 -4.42 -16.88 85.55
N LEU A 183 -4.70 -15.72 84.93
CA LEU A 183 -4.76 -14.43 85.62
C LEU A 183 -5.90 -14.34 86.65
N ASP A 184 -7.07 -14.93 86.34
CA ASP A 184 -8.21 -14.97 87.28
C ASP A 184 -7.90 -15.89 88.49
N ASP A 185 -7.22 -17.02 88.26
CA ASP A 185 -6.81 -17.95 89.33
C ASP A 185 -5.76 -17.34 90.29
N LEU A 186 -4.92 -16.40 89.81
CA LEU A 186 -3.94 -15.71 90.67
C LEU A 186 -4.60 -14.93 91.82
N ALA A 187 -5.85 -14.49 91.65
CA ALA A 187 -6.55 -13.69 92.66
C ALA A 187 -6.87 -14.46 93.95
N VAL A 188 -6.87 -15.79 93.90
CA VAL A 188 -7.25 -16.68 95.02
C VAL A 188 -6.04 -17.37 95.66
N LEU A 189 -4.84 -17.23 95.08
CA LEU A 189 -3.61 -17.88 95.51
C LEU A 189 -2.74 -16.96 96.39
N SER A 190 -1.95 -17.55 97.29
CA SER A 190 -0.99 -16.81 98.12
C SER A 190 0.28 -17.63 98.41
N GLY A 191 1.37 -16.96 98.81
CA GLY A 191 2.63 -17.60 99.18
C GLY A 191 3.32 -18.29 98.01
N GLU A 192 3.89 -19.47 98.24
CA GLU A 192 4.69 -20.23 97.27
C GLU A 192 3.86 -20.70 96.05
N ALA A 193 2.56 -20.96 96.25
CA ALA A 193 1.62 -21.33 95.18
C ALA A 193 1.36 -20.19 94.19
N LEU A 194 1.28 -18.94 94.68
CA LEU A 194 1.16 -17.76 93.82
C LEU A 194 2.41 -17.58 92.97
N THR A 195 3.59 -17.69 93.58
CA THR A 195 4.88 -17.59 92.87
C THR A 195 5.02 -18.66 91.79
N GLY A 196 4.61 -19.91 92.07
CA GLY A 196 4.60 -21.00 91.09
C GLY A 196 3.61 -20.78 89.94
N ALA A 197 2.41 -20.26 90.23
CA ALA A 197 1.39 -19.96 89.23
C ALA A 197 1.81 -18.79 88.32
N VAL A 198 2.34 -17.70 88.89
CA VAL A 198 2.89 -16.57 88.11
C VAL A 198 4.02 -17.04 87.20
N LYS A 199 4.92 -17.89 87.72
CA LYS A 199 6.02 -18.45 86.92
C LYS A 199 5.50 -19.29 85.75
N THR A 200 4.51 -20.14 85.98
CA THR A 200 3.89 -20.96 84.91
C THR A 200 3.20 -20.09 83.85
N LEU A 201 2.48 -19.06 84.30
CA LEU A 201 1.80 -18.11 83.44
C LEU A 201 2.79 -17.34 82.55
N MET A 202 3.90 -16.85 83.12
CA MET A 202 4.92 -16.09 82.38
C MET A 202 5.80 -16.98 81.50
N ASP A 203 6.37 -18.05 82.05
CA ASP A 203 7.38 -18.88 81.36
C ASP A 203 6.74 -19.80 80.30
N ARG A 204 5.44 -20.10 80.40
CA ARG A 204 4.74 -21.01 79.48
C ARG A 204 3.60 -20.33 78.73
N ASP A 205 2.53 -19.91 79.40
CA ASP A 205 1.29 -19.56 78.72
C ASP A 205 1.40 -18.21 77.98
N PHE A 206 2.05 -17.21 78.58
CA PHE A 206 2.37 -15.94 77.93
C PHE A 206 3.41 -16.12 76.81
N ALA A 207 4.43 -16.95 77.02
CA ALA A 207 5.44 -17.26 76.01
C ALA A 207 4.83 -17.92 74.76
N ILE A 208 3.88 -18.84 74.91
CA ILE A 208 3.16 -19.46 73.78
C ILE A 208 2.28 -18.42 73.06
N PHE A 209 1.60 -17.55 73.81
CA PHE A 209 0.75 -16.50 73.22
C PHE A 209 1.57 -15.47 72.42
N ASP A 210 2.67 -14.95 72.99
CA ASP A 210 3.55 -14.00 72.32
C ASP A 210 4.19 -14.59 71.06
N LEU A 211 4.64 -15.85 71.14
CA LEU A 211 5.16 -16.60 70.02
C LEU A 211 4.12 -16.74 68.90
N ALA A 212 2.88 -17.15 69.22
CA ALA A 212 1.83 -17.33 68.23
C ALA A 212 1.50 -16.00 67.51
N ARG A 213 1.44 -14.89 68.25
CA ARG A 213 1.21 -13.55 67.69
C ARG A 213 2.36 -13.08 66.82
N THR A 214 3.59 -13.28 67.27
CA THR A 214 4.80 -12.92 66.52
C THR A 214 4.92 -13.74 65.23
N LEU A 215 4.63 -15.04 65.29
CA LEU A 215 4.63 -15.92 64.13
C LEU A 215 3.57 -15.49 63.11
N GLN A 216 2.35 -15.21 63.57
CA GLN A 216 1.26 -14.73 62.70
C GLN A 216 1.62 -13.41 62.01
N ALA A 217 2.27 -12.47 62.72
CA ALA A 217 2.70 -11.20 62.15
C ALA A 217 3.75 -11.40 61.03
N ASN A 218 4.77 -12.24 61.27
CA ASN A 218 5.81 -12.52 60.28
C ASN A 218 5.27 -13.32 59.08
N VAL A 219 4.30 -14.22 59.29
CA VAL A 219 3.63 -14.93 58.19
C VAL A 219 2.80 -13.96 57.34
N ASN A 220 2.06 -13.03 57.96
CA ASN A 220 1.34 -12.00 57.22
C ASN A 220 2.29 -11.10 56.42
N GLU A 221 3.43 -10.71 57.00
CA GLU A 221 4.48 -9.94 56.31
C GLU A 221 5.04 -10.75 55.12
N MET A 222 5.32 -12.04 55.31
CA MET A 222 5.81 -12.95 54.26
C MET A 222 4.83 -13.03 53.07
N VAL A 223 3.54 -13.26 53.36
CA VAL A 223 2.49 -13.32 52.34
C VAL A 223 2.38 -11.99 51.60
N GLY A 224 2.46 -10.86 52.33
CA GLY A 224 2.47 -9.53 51.75
C GLY A 224 3.63 -9.33 50.77
N VAL A 225 4.85 -9.67 51.19
CA VAL A 225 6.06 -9.56 50.36
C VAL A 225 5.99 -10.48 49.15
N LEU A 226 5.48 -11.71 49.27
CA LEU A 226 5.31 -12.63 48.14
C LEU A 226 4.29 -12.13 47.11
N ARG A 227 3.19 -11.52 47.57
CA ARG A 227 2.22 -10.85 46.68
C ARG A 227 2.81 -9.60 46.03
N GLU A 228 3.63 -8.83 46.75
CA GLU A 228 4.39 -7.70 46.21
C GLU A 228 5.33 -8.18 45.09
N ILE A 229 6.15 -9.20 45.36
CA ILE A 229 7.09 -9.81 44.41
C ILE A 229 6.38 -10.22 43.11
N ALA A 230 5.19 -10.82 43.20
CA ALA A 230 4.43 -11.24 42.03
C ALA A 230 4.10 -10.09 41.05
N GLN A 231 4.09 -8.84 41.54
CA GLN A 231 3.71 -7.65 40.77
C GLN A 231 4.90 -6.77 40.36
N ILE A 232 6.11 -7.02 40.86
CA ILE A 232 7.28 -6.16 40.60
C ILE A 232 7.76 -6.31 39.16
N ASN A 233 7.66 -5.28 38.32
CA ASN A 233 8.18 -5.29 36.94
C ASN A 233 9.63 -4.78 36.80
N ASP A 234 10.28 -4.46 37.92
CA ASP A 234 11.59 -3.81 37.93
C ASP A 234 12.64 -4.67 38.64
N LYS A 235 13.81 -4.84 38.00
CA LYS A 235 14.86 -5.75 38.46
C LYS A 235 15.51 -5.31 39.78
N GLU A 236 15.70 -4.00 39.98
CA GLU A 236 16.30 -3.48 41.22
C GLU A 236 15.32 -3.63 42.39
N LYS A 237 14.04 -3.30 42.17
CA LYS A 237 12.97 -3.51 43.16
C LYS A 237 12.82 -4.99 43.51
N LEU A 238 12.95 -5.89 42.52
CA LEU A 238 12.87 -7.34 42.77
C LEU A 238 14.05 -7.82 43.62
N SER A 239 15.25 -7.27 43.42
CA SER A 239 16.41 -7.58 44.25
C SER A 239 16.19 -7.16 45.70
N LEU A 240 15.65 -5.96 45.92
CA LEU A 240 15.34 -5.48 47.27
C LEU A 240 14.23 -6.33 47.94
N ALA A 241 13.18 -6.67 47.20
CA ALA A 241 12.11 -7.53 47.71
C ALA A 241 12.60 -8.95 48.02
N ARG A 242 13.53 -9.49 47.23
CA ARG A 242 14.21 -10.76 47.50
C ARG A 242 15.00 -10.72 48.82
N GLU A 243 15.73 -9.64 49.09
CA GLU A 243 16.44 -9.49 50.37
C GLU A 243 15.48 -9.44 51.56
N ARG A 244 14.38 -8.68 51.44
CA ARG A 244 13.32 -8.64 52.46
C ARG A 244 12.70 -10.02 52.70
N PHE A 245 12.35 -10.72 51.62
CA PHE A 245 11.84 -12.09 51.67
C PHE A 245 12.79 -13.03 52.41
N ASN A 246 14.08 -13.04 52.04
CA ASN A 246 15.09 -13.87 52.68
C ASN A 246 15.24 -13.56 54.18
N GLY A 247 15.17 -12.26 54.54
CA GLY A 247 15.19 -11.82 55.94
C GLY A 247 13.97 -12.33 56.74
N ILE A 248 12.76 -12.28 56.16
CA ILE A 248 11.55 -12.82 56.80
C ILE A 248 11.63 -14.35 56.90
N ALA A 249 12.09 -15.05 55.86
CA ALA A 249 12.24 -16.50 55.86
C ALA A 249 13.20 -16.96 56.98
N TYR A 250 14.34 -16.27 57.12
CA TYR A 250 15.29 -16.55 58.21
C TYR A 250 14.68 -16.30 59.60
N ARG A 251 13.94 -15.20 59.78
CA ARG A 251 13.23 -14.91 61.04
C ARG A 251 12.18 -15.98 61.35
N LEU A 252 11.38 -16.40 60.37
CA LEU A 252 10.37 -17.44 60.53
C LEU A 252 10.98 -18.79 60.91
N ARG A 253 12.06 -19.22 60.26
CA ARG A 253 12.79 -20.45 60.61
C ARG A 253 13.35 -20.41 62.04
N THR A 254 13.86 -19.25 62.46
CA THR A 254 14.38 -19.05 63.82
C THR A 254 13.24 -19.12 64.84
N LEU A 255 12.13 -18.42 64.59
CA LEU A 255 10.92 -18.47 65.42
C LEU A 255 10.34 -19.87 65.51
N LEU A 256 10.35 -20.66 64.42
CA LEU A 256 9.92 -22.06 64.44
C LEU A 256 10.82 -22.94 65.32
N ALA A 257 12.15 -22.74 65.25
CA ALA A 257 13.10 -23.48 66.08
C ALA A 257 12.92 -23.17 67.57
N ASP A 258 12.62 -21.92 67.92
CA ASP A 258 12.30 -21.53 69.29
C ASP A 258 10.91 -22.01 69.72
N ALA A 259 9.93 -21.97 68.80
CA ALA A 259 8.59 -22.47 69.03
C ALA A 259 8.58 -23.95 69.44
N GLU A 260 9.40 -24.77 68.78
CA GLU A 260 9.49 -26.21 69.04
C GLU A 260 10.02 -26.52 70.45
N LYS A 261 10.79 -25.60 71.07
CA LYS A 261 11.28 -25.75 72.46
C LYS A 261 10.19 -25.47 73.49
N ILE A 262 9.16 -24.70 73.13
CA ILE A 262 8.08 -24.26 74.03
C ILE A 262 6.81 -25.11 73.82
N THR A 263 6.41 -25.32 72.57
CA THR A 263 5.24 -26.13 72.17
C THR A 263 5.49 -26.75 70.79
N SER A 264 5.65 -28.07 70.77
CA SER A 264 5.85 -28.83 69.53
C SER A 264 4.55 -28.88 68.73
N ASN A 265 4.60 -28.36 67.50
CA ASN A 265 3.50 -28.46 66.54
C ASN A 265 4.04 -28.63 65.12
N LYS A 266 4.06 -29.89 64.68
CA LYS A 266 4.52 -30.29 63.35
C LYS A 266 3.65 -29.72 62.22
N ALA A 267 2.35 -29.51 62.44
CA ALA A 267 1.45 -28.96 61.43
C ALA A 267 1.79 -27.48 61.17
N ARG A 268 1.98 -26.68 62.23
CA ARG A 268 2.42 -25.29 62.16
C ARG A 268 3.76 -25.17 61.43
N ALA A 269 4.76 -25.93 61.88
CA ALA A 269 6.09 -25.92 61.26
C ALA A 269 6.05 -26.25 59.77
N LYS A 270 5.28 -27.28 59.39
CA LYS A 270 5.08 -27.65 57.99
C LYS A 270 4.44 -26.51 57.18
N THR A 271 3.34 -25.92 57.67
CA THR A 271 2.63 -24.86 56.93
C THR A 271 3.47 -23.60 56.73
N VAL A 272 4.34 -23.25 57.68
CA VAL A 272 5.26 -22.12 57.55
C VAL A 272 6.39 -22.44 56.56
N GLU A 273 6.93 -23.65 56.56
CA GLU A 273 7.89 -24.06 55.53
C GLU A 273 7.25 -24.14 54.14
N ASP A 274 6.01 -24.63 54.02
CA ASP A 274 5.26 -24.62 52.76
C ASP A 274 5.08 -23.17 52.24
N LEU A 275 4.87 -22.19 53.12
CA LEU A 275 4.82 -20.76 52.76
C LEU A 275 6.17 -20.23 52.28
N ILE A 276 7.28 -20.59 52.94
CA ILE A 276 8.62 -20.18 52.54
C ILE A 276 8.97 -20.81 51.17
N ALA A 277 8.61 -22.07 50.96
CA ALA A 277 8.85 -22.81 49.72
C ALA A 277 8.11 -22.22 48.51
N VAL A 278 7.04 -21.45 48.71
CA VAL A 278 6.37 -20.72 47.62
C VAL A 278 7.21 -19.54 47.11
N GLY A 279 8.14 -19.01 47.91
CA GLY A 279 9.08 -17.97 47.50
C GLY A 279 10.45 -18.46 47.07
N GLU A 280 10.94 -19.56 47.66
CA GLU A 280 12.26 -20.14 47.40
C GLU A 280 12.26 -21.19 46.28
N GLY A 281 13.45 -21.44 45.71
CA GLY A 281 13.65 -22.47 44.68
C GLY A 281 13.33 -22.00 43.26
N SER A 282 13.58 -22.88 42.28
CA SER A 282 13.38 -22.60 40.84
C SER A 282 11.91 -22.47 40.43
N GLU A 283 10.99 -22.99 41.26
CA GLU A 283 9.54 -22.80 41.10
C GLU A 283 8.99 -21.73 42.07
N GLY A 284 9.86 -21.07 42.83
CA GLY A 284 9.47 -20.01 43.75
C GLY A 284 9.11 -18.72 43.03
N LEU A 285 8.20 -17.94 43.61
CA LEU A 285 7.76 -16.65 43.07
C LEU A 285 8.91 -15.69 42.74
N VAL A 286 10.00 -15.74 43.51
CA VAL A 286 11.20 -14.91 43.27
C VAL A 286 11.88 -15.28 41.96
N ASP A 287 12.06 -16.58 41.68
CA ASP A 287 12.73 -17.04 40.45
C ASP A 287 11.81 -16.90 39.23
N ILE A 288 10.54 -17.28 39.38
CA ILE A 288 9.49 -17.06 38.36
C ILE A 288 9.47 -15.60 37.92
N ARG A 289 9.48 -14.66 38.89
CA ARG A 289 9.48 -13.23 38.57
C ARG A 289 10.76 -12.76 37.90
N THR A 290 11.91 -13.31 38.32
CA THR A 290 13.21 -13.01 37.70
C THR A 290 13.22 -13.45 36.24
N ARG A 291 12.67 -14.63 35.95
CA ARG A 291 12.49 -15.14 34.60
C ARG A 291 11.53 -14.28 33.79
N ASP A 292 10.38 -13.86 34.33
CA ASP A 292 9.44 -12.97 33.62
C ASP A 292 10.12 -11.67 33.16
N ILE A 293 10.81 -10.98 34.08
CA ILE A 293 11.52 -9.73 33.77
C ILE A 293 12.58 -9.98 32.70
N THR A 294 13.39 -11.02 32.86
CA THR A 294 14.46 -11.36 31.89
C THR A 294 13.89 -11.68 30.52
N THR A 295 12.78 -12.41 30.45
CA THR A 295 12.10 -12.75 29.20
C THR A 295 11.52 -11.49 28.54
N ARG A 296 10.91 -10.58 29.29
CA ARG A 296 10.40 -9.29 28.75
C ARG A 296 11.52 -8.38 28.24
N GLU A 297 12.64 -8.30 28.96
CA GLU A 297 13.85 -7.62 28.50
C GLU A 297 14.39 -8.27 27.22
N GLY A 298 14.37 -9.60 27.15
CA GLY A 298 14.74 -10.39 25.99
C GLY A 298 13.89 -10.05 24.76
N ILE A 299 12.56 -10.02 24.90
CA ILE A 299 11.66 -9.66 23.80
C ILE A 299 11.91 -8.21 23.37
N THR A 300 12.08 -7.28 24.31
CA THR A 300 12.37 -5.87 24.00
C THR A 300 13.68 -5.70 23.24
N ARG A 301 14.70 -6.49 23.58
CA ARG A 301 15.97 -6.53 22.85
C ARG A 301 15.78 -7.17 21.47
N GLY A 302 15.07 -8.29 21.39
CA GLY A 302 14.73 -8.97 20.15
C GLY A 302 14.01 -8.05 19.17
N LEU A 303 13.08 -7.20 19.63
CA LEU A 303 12.41 -6.21 18.76
C LEU A 303 13.40 -5.23 18.12
N LYS A 304 14.41 -4.78 18.86
CA LYS A 304 15.49 -3.94 18.29
C LYS A 304 16.35 -4.71 17.28
N GLU A 305 16.60 -5.99 17.55
CA GLU A 305 17.35 -6.86 16.65
C GLU A 305 16.55 -7.18 15.36
N VAL A 306 15.23 -7.33 15.46
CA VAL A 306 14.31 -7.44 14.32
C VAL A 306 14.35 -6.18 13.46
N ASP A 307 14.31 -4.99 14.05
CA ASP A 307 14.42 -3.73 13.31
C ASP A 307 15.76 -3.64 12.55
N GLN A 308 16.87 -4.06 13.19
CA GLN A 308 18.19 -4.10 12.57
C GLN A 308 18.26 -5.13 11.43
N ALA A 309 17.71 -6.32 11.63
CA ALA A 309 17.66 -7.38 10.62
C ALA A 309 16.78 -6.96 9.44
N ALA A 310 15.65 -6.31 9.70
CA ALA A 310 14.77 -5.77 8.66
C ALA A 310 15.45 -4.64 7.88
N ALA A 311 16.20 -3.76 8.54
CA ALA A 311 17.01 -2.74 7.86
C ALA A 311 18.11 -3.36 7.00
N GLN A 312 18.76 -4.45 7.47
CA GLN A 312 19.72 -5.19 6.66
C GLN A 312 19.06 -5.81 5.42
N LEU A 313 17.91 -6.46 5.59
CA LEU A 313 17.16 -7.05 4.47
C LEU A 313 16.75 -5.98 3.45
N ARG A 314 16.22 -4.83 3.90
CA ARG A 314 15.90 -3.69 3.02
C ARG A 314 17.12 -3.22 2.24
N ARG A 315 18.29 -3.10 2.87
CA ARG A 315 19.54 -2.73 2.17
C ARG A 315 19.92 -3.74 1.09
N GLU A 316 19.82 -5.04 1.36
CA GLU A 316 20.13 -6.07 0.36
C GLU A 316 19.09 -6.08 -0.77
N VAL A 317 17.80 -5.89 -0.46
CA VAL A 317 16.72 -5.78 -1.45
C VAL A 317 16.87 -4.52 -2.32
N ASP A 318 17.22 -3.39 -1.73
CA ASP A 318 17.56 -2.17 -2.46
C ASP A 318 18.77 -2.39 -3.37
N GLY A 319 19.77 -3.16 -2.91
CA GLY A 319 20.89 -3.59 -3.72
C GLY A 319 20.47 -4.41 -4.94
N LEU A 320 19.50 -5.33 -4.79
CA LEU A 320 18.92 -6.08 -5.90
C LEU A 320 18.18 -5.17 -6.89
N VAL A 321 17.36 -4.23 -6.39
CA VAL A 321 16.64 -3.26 -7.23
C VAL A 321 17.60 -2.34 -7.98
N GLN A 322 18.62 -1.82 -7.30
CA GLN A 322 19.64 -0.96 -7.92
C GLN A 322 20.49 -1.72 -8.93
N GLY A 323 20.85 -2.98 -8.66
CA GLY A 323 21.53 -3.85 -9.61
C GLY A 323 20.70 -4.04 -10.88
N ALA A 324 19.43 -4.45 -10.73
CA ALA A 324 18.53 -4.66 -11.86
C ALA A 324 18.26 -3.37 -12.65
N ARG A 325 18.07 -2.23 -11.97
CA ARG A 325 17.91 -0.91 -12.62
C ARG A 325 19.18 -0.44 -13.31
N GLY A 326 20.35 -0.59 -12.68
CA GLY A 326 21.64 -0.19 -13.24
C GLY A 326 21.97 -1.00 -14.49
N GLU A 327 21.69 -2.29 -14.47
CA GLU A 327 21.81 -3.14 -15.65
C GLU A 327 20.81 -2.79 -16.77
N ALA A 328 19.56 -2.46 -16.42
CA ALA A 328 18.58 -1.98 -17.40
C ALA A 328 19.01 -0.63 -18.01
N GLN A 329 19.56 0.27 -17.20
CA GLN A 329 20.06 1.57 -17.66
C GLN A 329 21.30 1.42 -18.54
N ALA A 330 22.21 0.49 -18.22
CA ALA A 330 23.34 0.14 -19.09
C ALA A 330 22.85 -0.45 -20.43
N ALA A 331 21.80 -1.28 -20.40
CA ALA A 331 21.15 -1.80 -21.60
C ALA A 331 20.53 -0.67 -22.45
N VAL A 332 19.88 0.32 -21.84
CA VAL A 332 19.36 1.51 -22.53
C VAL A 332 20.50 2.34 -23.15
N VAL A 333 21.57 2.61 -22.41
CA VAL A 333 22.72 3.40 -22.90
C VAL A 333 23.42 2.69 -24.07
N SER A 334 23.66 1.38 -23.97
CA SER A 334 24.24 0.59 -25.05
C SER A 334 23.32 0.55 -26.29
N THR A 335 22.00 0.50 -26.09
CA THR A 335 21.00 0.59 -27.16
C THR A 335 21.03 1.96 -27.83
N GLN A 336 21.12 3.06 -27.06
CA GLN A 336 21.30 4.41 -27.60
C GLN A 336 22.60 4.54 -28.40
N ALA A 337 23.72 4.00 -27.90
CA ALA A 337 24.98 4.00 -28.63
C ALA A 337 24.89 3.21 -29.95
N LEU A 338 24.21 2.05 -29.96
CA LEU A 338 23.94 1.28 -31.17
C LEU A 338 23.07 2.07 -32.17
N ILE A 339 22.04 2.76 -31.67
CA ILE A 339 21.16 3.61 -32.49
C ILE A 339 21.95 4.77 -33.10
N GLU A 340 22.78 5.47 -32.32
CA GLU A 340 23.64 6.56 -32.82
C GLU A 340 24.64 6.08 -33.87
N THR A 341 25.31 4.95 -33.60
CA THR A 341 26.26 4.35 -34.55
C THR A 341 25.55 3.94 -35.84
N SER A 342 24.33 3.39 -35.73
CA SER A 342 23.50 3.03 -36.89
C SER A 342 23.05 4.26 -37.68
N LYS A 343 22.66 5.35 -37.01
CA LYS A 343 22.32 6.64 -37.63
C LYS A 343 23.52 7.22 -38.40
N LEU A 344 24.72 7.15 -37.84
CA LEU A 344 25.95 7.59 -38.50
C LEU A 344 26.22 6.81 -39.78
N TRP A 345 26.15 5.47 -39.75
CA TRP A 345 26.33 4.65 -40.94
C TRP A 345 25.27 4.89 -42.02
N LEU A 346 24.00 5.00 -41.63
CA LEU A 346 22.92 5.34 -42.56
C LEU A 346 23.10 6.75 -43.16
N GLY A 347 23.55 7.72 -42.37
CA GLY A 347 23.89 9.07 -42.83
C GLY A 347 25.07 9.08 -43.82
N ILE A 348 26.14 8.33 -43.54
CA ILE A 348 27.30 8.20 -44.44
C ILE A 348 26.91 7.51 -45.75
N ILE A 349 26.13 6.42 -45.70
CA ILE A 349 25.65 5.71 -46.89
C ILE A 349 24.71 6.61 -47.70
N GLY A 350 23.80 7.33 -47.03
CA GLY A 350 22.90 8.30 -47.66
C GLY A 350 23.65 9.43 -48.35
N LEU A 351 24.56 10.11 -47.64
CA LEU A 351 25.37 11.19 -48.20
C LEU A 351 26.30 10.70 -49.32
N GLY A 352 26.91 9.52 -49.15
CA GLY A 352 27.74 8.88 -50.17
C GLY A 352 26.95 8.56 -51.43
N SER A 353 25.74 8.03 -51.30
CA SER A 353 24.85 7.75 -52.44
C SER A 353 24.46 9.02 -53.19
N LEU A 354 24.22 10.13 -52.47
CA LEU A 354 23.91 11.44 -53.05
C LEU A 354 25.11 12.02 -53.82
N ILE A 355 26.32 11.93 -53.25
CA ILE A 355 27.55 12.40 -53.90
C ILE A 355 27.86 11.57 -55.15
N VAL A 356 27.69 10.26 -55.10
CA VAL A 356 27.88 9.37 -56.27
C VAL A 356 26.87 9.71 -57.36
N ALA A 357 25.60 9.90 -57.01
CA ALA A 357 24.56 10.32 -57.96
C ALA A 357 24.88 11.69 -58.59
N LEU A 358 25.34 12.66 -57.79
CA LEU A 358 25.73 13.98 -58.25
C LEU A 358 26.98 13.95 -59.16
N ALA A 359 27.98 13.15 -58.81
CA ALA A 359 29.18 12.97 -59.60
C ALA A 359 28.88 12.30 -60.96
N LEU A 360 28.02 11.29 -60.97
CA LEU A 360 27.50 10.66 -62.19
C LEU A 360 26.75 11.67 -63.07
N ALA A 361 25.88 12.51 -62.49
CA ALA A 361 25.16 13.53 -63.23
C ALA A 361 26.10 14.60 -63.84
N LEU A 362 27.04 15.12 -63.04
CA LEU A 362 27.90 16.25 -63.43
C LEU A 362 29.06 15.86 -64.35
N PHE A 363 29.76 14.75 -64.07
CA PHE A 363 30.94 14.37 -64.85
C PHE A 363 30.61 13.44 -66.01
N TYR A 364 29.60 12.59 -65.87
CA TYR A 364 29.29 11.58 -66.88
C TYR A 364 28.23 12.09 -67.87
N VAL A 365 27.01 12.35 -67.41
CA VAL A 365 25.86 12.69 -68.28
C VAL A 365 26.09 14.02 -69.00
N ARG A 366 26.46 15.07 -68.25
CA ARG A 366 26.67 16.41 -68.81
C ARG A 366 27.83 16.47 -69.83
N ARG A 367 28.98 15.85 -69.53
CA ARG A 367 30.20 16.00 -70.36
C ARG A 367 30.26 15.02 -71.53
N GLN A 368 29.81 13.77 -71.38
CA GLN A 368 29.90 12.77 -72.46
C GLN A 368 28.68 12.74 -73.38
N ILE A 369 27.48 12.96 -72.87
CA ILE A 369 26.25 12.81 -73.67
C ILE A 369 25.79 14.19 -74.15
N VAL A 370 25.44 15.09 -73.22
CA VAL A 370 24.86 16.41 -73.55
C VAL A 370 25.83 17.28 -74.37
N GLY A 371 27.11 17.32 -73.99
CA GLY A 371 28.11 18.11 -74.70
C GLY A 371 28.46 17.60 -76.12
N ARG A 372 28.25 16.31 -76.41
CA ARG A 372 28.47 15.75 -77.77
C ARG A 372 27.24 15.97 -78.64
N LEU A 373 26.04 15.81 -78.06
CA LEU A 373 24.77 16.07 -78.73
C LEU A 373 24.64 17.55 -79.15
N ASN A 374 24.98 18.50 -78.28
CA ASN A 374 24.95 19.94 -78.60
C ASN A 374 25.92 20.33 -79.71
N ARG A 375 27.10 19.69 -79.80
CA ARG A 375 28.07 19.94 -80.88
C ARG A 375 27.61 19.36 -82.22
N LEU A 376 26.98 18.19 -82.19
CA LEU A 376 26.33 17.60 -83.37
C LEU A 376 25.19 18.48 -83.87
N TRP A 377 24.36 19.00 -82.95
CA TRP A 377 23.28 19.94 -83.27
C TRP A 377 23.82 21.21 -83.92
N ALA A 378 24.87 21.82 -83.36
CA ALA A 378 25.51 23.01 -83.91
C ALA A 378 26.14 22.77 -85.30
N ALA A 379 26.80 21.62 -85.52
CA ALA A 379 27.41 21.28 -86.79
C ALA A 379 26.37 20.98 -87.89
N THR A 380 25.27 20.32 -87.52
CA THR A 380 24.17 20.02 -88.46
C THR A 380 23.47 21.32 -88.91
N ARG A 381 23.33 22.30 -88.00
CA ARG A 381 22.78 23.62 -88.30
C ARG A 381 23.70 24.46 -89.21
N ALA A 382 25.02 24.42 -88.99
CA ALA A 382 25.99 25.13 -89.84
C ALA A 382 26.08 24.57 -91.27
N ILE A 383 25.92 23.25 -91.44
CA ILE A 383 25.84 22.61 -92.76
C ILE A 383 24.55 23.01 -93.50
N ALA A 384 23.43 23.11 -92.78
CA ALA A 384 22.16 23.56 -93.34
C ALA A 384 22.19 25.04 -93.78
N ASP A 385 22.96 25.89 -93.09
CA ASP A 385 23.13 27.32 -93.39
C ASP A 385 24.17 27.61 -94.50
N GLY A 386 24.59 26.60 -95.26
CA GLY A 386 25.40 26.76 -96.48
C GLY A 386 26.92 26.89 -96.26
N GLN A 387 27.42 26.63 -95.05
CA GLN A 387 28.86 26.65 -94.75
C GLN A 387 29.48 25.26 -94.97
N LEU A 388 29.91 24.96 -96.20
CA LEU A 388 30.40 23.62 -96.59
C LEU A 388 31.80 23.24 -96.10
N GLU A 389 32.43 24.07 -95.27
CA GLU A 389 33.78 23.86 -94.69
C GLU A 389 33.74 23.39 -93.22
N THR A 390 32.56 23.24 -92.60
CA THR A 390 32.48 22.83 -91.18
C THR A 390 32.93 21.39 -90.96
N GLN A 391 33.97 21.20 -90.16
CA GLN A 391 34.44 19.87 -89.76
C GLN A 391 33.51 19.23 -88.71
N VAL A 392 32.87 18.12 -89.08
CA VAL A 392 32.12 17.27 -88.14
C VAL A 392 33.07 16.24 -87.54
N GLU A 393 33.28 16.27 -86.22
CA GLU A 393 34.09 15.25 -85.53
C GLU A 393 33.39 13.87 -85.57
N THR A 394 34.00 12.91 -86.26
CA THR A 394 33.51 11.51 -86.37
C THR A 394 34.22 10.54 -85.43
N LYS A 395 35.08 11.03 -84.53
CA LYS A 395 35.79 10.19 -83.56
C LYS A 395 34.86 9.72 -82.46
N GLY A 396 34.40 8.47 -82.54
CA GLY A 396 33.64 7.78 -81.51
C GLY A 396 33.22 6.40 -82.00
N ASN A 397 32.89 5.50 -81.07
CA ASN A 397 32.46 4.12 -81.36
C ASN A 397 31.08 3.84 -80.72
N ASP A 398 30.28 4.90 -80.54
CA ASP A 398 28.98 4.97 -79.90
C ASP A 398 27.90 5.46 -80.87
N GLU A 399 26.63 5.37 -80.46
CA GLU A 399 25.45 5.67 -81.26
C GLU A 399 25.45 7.13 -81.79
N ILE A 400 26.08 8.05 -81.05
CA ILE A 400 26.25 9.45 -81.43
C ILE A 400 27.25 9.61 -82.61
N ALA A 401 28.26 8.75 -82.72
CA ALA A 401 29.24 8.81 -83.82
C ALA A 401 28.71 8.22 -85.14
N ASP A 402 27.79 7.27 -85.08
CA ASP A 402 27.11 6.74 -86.27
C ASP A 402 26.10 7.75 -86.84
N ILE A 403 25.49 8.59 -85.99
CA ILE A 403 24.71 9.76 -86.43
C ILE A 403 25.61 10.78 -87.15
N SER A 404 26.80 11.12 -86.62
CA SER A 404 27.77 12.00 -87.30
C SER A 404 28.24 11.50 -88.67
N LYS A 405 28.38 10.18 -88.86
CA LYS A 405 28.76 9.59 -90.16
C LYS A 405 27.61 9.66 -91.18
N SER A 406 26.37 9.53 -90.71
CA SER A 406 25.17 9.62 -91.55
C SER A 406 24.94 11.04 -92.07
N VAL A 407 25.32 12.07 -91.28
CA VAL A 407 25.28 13.49 -91.69
C VAL A 407 26.30 13.82 -92.80
N LEU A 408 27.41 13.08 -92.91
CA LEU A 408 28.39 13.25 -94.00
C LEU A 408 27.96 12.57 -95.31
N LEU A 409 27.11 11.53 -95.25
CA LEU A 409 26.57 10.85 -96.44
C LEU A 409 25.58 11.74 -97.24
N PHE A 410 25.01 12.76 -96.58
CA PHE A 410 24.15 13.76 -97.21
C PHE A 410 24.93 14.86 -97.97
N ARG A 411 26.23 15.04 -97.68
CA ARG A 411 27.08 16.03 -98.36
C ARG A 411 27.44 15.63 -99.80
N ASP A 412 27.54 14.32 -100.06
CA ASP A 412 28.20 13.80 -101.28
C ASP A 412 27.21 13.33 -102.39
N ASN A 413 25.90 13.58 -102.28
CA ASN A 413 24.91 13.18 -103.31
C ASN A 413 24.19 14.36 -104.01
N ALA A 414 24.74 15.57 -103.98
CA ALA A 414 24.07 16.75 -104.52
C ALA A 414 24.45 17.16 -105.96
N VAL A 415 25.41 16.53 -106.64
CA VAL A 415 25.82 16.96 -108.01
C VAL A 415 26.20 15.76 -108.91
N ALA A 416 25.22 15.01 -109.39
CA ALA A 416 25.40 14.08 -110.51
C ALA A 416 24.08 13.72 -111.22
N LEU A 417 23.34 14.70 -111.74
CA LEU A 417 22.66 14.55 -113.04
C LEU A 417 22.12 15.91 -113.53
N ARG A 418 22.97 16.67 -114.23
CA ARG A 418 22.58 17.90 -114.92
C ARG A 418 23.12 18.03 -116.35
N ALA A 419 23.39 16.92 -117.04
CA ALA A 419 23.72 16.96 -118.46
C ALA A 419 23.37 15.64 -119.17
N ALA A 420 22.10 15.47 -119.50
CA ALA A 420 21.65 14.61 -120.60
C ALA A 420 20.40 15.26 -121.21
N GLU A 421 20.59 16.44 -121.77
CA GLU A 421 19.73 16.97 -122.83
C GLU A 421 20.17 16.34 -124.16
N LEU A 422 19.28 15.58 -124.81
CA LEU A 422 18.86 15.84 -126.19
C LEU A 422 17.83 14.80 -126.66
N ALA A 423 16.72 15.33 -127.20
CA ALA A 423 15.59 14.67 -127.86
C ALA A 423 14.44 14.12 -126.98
N LYS A 424 13.65 15.04 -126.43
CA LYS A 424 12.20 15.15 -126.77
C LYS A 424 11.65 16.47 -126.23
N VAL A 425 11.82 17.51 -127.05
CA VAL A 425 11.14 18.79 -126.89
C VAL A 425 9.75 18.62 -127.48
N GLU A 426 8.74 18.70 -126.62
CA GLU A 426 7.40 19.29 -126.80
C GLU A 426 6.46 18.71 -125.73
N ASP A 427 6.64 19.07 -124.43
CA ASP A 427 5.53 19.19 -123.44
C ASP A 427 5.89 19.52 -121.95
N GLU A 428 7.13 19.83 -121.55
CA GLU A 428 7.50 19.89 -120.11
C GLU A 428 7.83 21.26 -119.48
N GLU A 429 7.38 22.38 -120.04
CA GLU A 429 7.52 23.70 -119.36
C GLU A 429 6.48 23.94 -118.24
N ARG A 430 5.42 23.14 -118.13
CA ARG A 430 4.36 23.35 -117.11
C ARG A 430 4.61 22.72 -115.73
N ALA A 431 5.56 21.77 -115.59
CA ALA A 431 5.71 20.94 -114.38
C ALA A 431 6.74 21.45 -113.33
N ARG A 432 7.66 22.37 -113.70
CA ARG A 432 8.66 22.92 -112.76
C ARG A 432 8.08 24.02 -111.87
N GLU A 433 7.17 24.84 -112.40
CA GLU A 433 6.48 25.87 -111.62
C GLU A 433 5.56 25.25 -110.55
N GLN A 434 4.86 24.16 -110.88
CA GLN A 434 3.96 23.46 -109.95
C GLN A 434 4.66 22.88 -108.72
N ARG A 435 5.88 22.31 -108.86
CA ARG A 435 6.58 21.64 -107.74
C ARG A 435 7.23 22.63 -106.76
N GLN A 436 7.68 23.77 -107.26
CA GLN A 436 8.29 24.82 -106.46
C GLN A 436 7.22 25.64 -105.71
N GLN A 437 6.04 25.84 -106.31
CA GLN A 437 4.85 26.36 -105.63
C GLN A 437 4.36 25.38 -104.55
N MET A 438 4.21 24.08 -104.86
CA MET A 438 3.70 23.08 -103.91
C MET A 438 4.56 22.92 -102.64
N MET A 439 5.89 23.00 -102.73
CA MET A 439 6.78 22.90 -101.56
C MET A 439 6.83 24.18 -100.71
N ALA A 440 6.69 25.36 -101.33
CA ALA A 440 6.55 26.62 -100.60
C ALA A 440 5.21 26.68 -99.85
N GLU A 441 4.13 26.24 -100.50
CA GLU A 441 2.78 26.15 -99.93
C GLU A 441 2.72 25.16 -98.76
N LEU A 442 3.41 24.02 -98.85
CA LEU A 442 3.52 23.05 -97.75
C LEU A 442 4.30 23.60 -96.55
N GLY A 443 5.43 24.27 -96.79
CA GLY A 443 6.28 24.84 -95.75
C GLY A 443 5.61 25.97 -94.98
N GLU A 444 4.83 26.81 -95.67
CA GLU A 444 4.04 27.87 -95.05
C GLU A 444 2.87 27.30 -94.24
N ALA A 445 2.11 26.36 -94.81
CA ALA A 445 0.91 25.81 -94.17
C ALA A 445 1.20 24.92 -92.95
N PHE A 446 2.17 24.00 -93.04
CA PHE A 446 2.52 23.11 -91.93
C PHE A 446 3.51 23.75 -90.95
N GLY A 447 4.41 24.62 -91.42
CA GLY A 447 5.45 25.24 -90.59
C GLY A 447 4.89 26.06 -89.42
N VAL A 448 3.81 26.81 -89.68
CA VAL A 448 3.10 27.59 -88.63
C VAL A 448 2.49 26.67 -87.57
N VAL A 449 1.86 25.58 -87.99
CA VAL A 449 1.17 24.64 -87.09
C VAL A 449 2.16 23.83 -86.26
N VAL A 450 3.24 23.33 -86.86
CA VAL A 450 4.29 22.58 -86.16
C VAL A 450 5.06 23.48 -85.19
N ALA A 451 5.35 24.73 -85.57
CA ALA A 451 6.01 25.69 -84.68
C ALA A 451 5.12 26.07 -83.48
N ALA A 452 3.80 26.15 -83.66
CA ALA A 452 2.84 26.36 -82.58
C ALA A 452 2.78 25.15 -81.64
N ALA A 453 2.67 23.93 -82.19
CA ALA A 453 2.66 22.69 -81.42
C ALA A 453 3.96 22.49 -80.61
N ALA A 454 5.11 22.84 -81.18
CA ALA A 454 6.41 22.81 -80.49
C ALA A 454 6.49 23.79 -79.30
N GLN A 455 5.67 24.85 -79.32
CA GLN A 455 5.52 25.81 -78.23
C GLN A 455 4.39 25.44 -77.25
N GLY A 456 3.70 24.31 -77.47
CA GLY A 456 2.58 23.84 -76.64
C GLY A 456 1.21 24.38 -77.05
N ASP A 457 1.09 25.14 -78.15
CA ASP A 457 -0.19 25.54 -78.72
C ASP A 457 -0.67 24.50 -79.75
N PHE A 458 -1.48 23.56 -79.27
CA PHE A 458 -2.10 22.53 -80.10
C PHE A 458 -3.42 22.97 -80.73
N SER A 459 -3.86 24.23 -80.60
CA SER A 459 -5.14 24.72 -81.16
C SER A 459 -5.08 25.01 -82.66
N ARG A 460 -3.88 25.16 -83.21
CA ARG A 460 -3.66 25.45 -84.63
C ARG A 460 -3.95 24.23 -85.49
N ARG A 461 -4.50 24.47 -86.68
CA ARG A 461 -4.82 23.45 -87.68
C ARG A 461 -4.28 23.87 -89.05
N VAL A 462 -3.91 22.88 -89.84
CA VAL A 462 -3.55 23.09 -91.25
C VAL A 462 -4.85 23.36 -92.00
N ALA A 463 -5.09 24.62 -92.37
CA ALA A 463 -6.29 25.09 -93.07
C ALA A 463 -6.10 25.20 -94.60
N ALA A 464 -4.87 24.95 -95.09
CA ALA A 464 -4.58 24.99 -96.51
C ALA A 464 -5.26 23.82 -97.23
N ASN A 465 -5.89 24.13 -98.37
CA ASN A 465 -6.51 23.13 -99.25
C ASN A 465 -5.58 22.92 -100.44
N PHE A 466 -4.88 21.80 -100.47
CA PHE A 466 -3.90 21.51 -101.51
C PHE A 466 -4.62 20.90 -102.73
N ALA A 467 -4.08 21.11 -103.92
CA ALA A 467 -4.56 20.43 -105.13
C ALA A 467 -4.30 18.91 -105.09
N ASP A 468 -3.39 18.46 -104.22
CA ASP A 468 -2.96 17.08 -104.04
C ASP A 468 -3.74 16.39 -102.91
N ALA A 469 -4.34 15.23 -103.20
CA ALA A 469 -5.15 14.48 -102.25
C ALA A 469 -4.33 13.85 -101.10
N GLU A 470 -3.08 13.48 -101.34
CA GLU A 470 -2.17 12.92 -100.32
C GLU A 470 -1.75 14.00 -99.32
N LEU A 471 -1.51 15.23 -99.79
CA LEU A 471 -1.21 16.38 -98.93
C LEU A 471 -2.40 16.75 -98.03
N ASN A 472 -3.62 16.69 -98.56
CA ASN A 472 -4.83 16.88 -97.75
C ASN A 472 -5.04 15.75 -96.73
N ALA A 473 -4.71 14.49 -97.07
CA ALA A 473 -4.75 13.37 -96.13
C ALA A 473 -3.72 13.51 -94.99
N LEU A 474 -2.52 14.01 -95.31
CA LEU A 474 -1.48 14.30 -94.32
C LEU A 474 -1.89 15.47 -93.41
N ALA A 475 -2.47 16.54 -93.97
CA ALA A 475 -3.02 17.66 -93.20
C ALA A 475 -4.12 17.18 -92.23
N GLY A 476 -5.01 16.30 -92.70
CA GLY A 476 -6.02 15.64 -91.86
C GLY A 476 -5.40 14.84 -90.71
N SER A 477 -4.39 14.01 -91.00
CA SER A 477 -3.70 13.19 -89.98
C SER A 477 -2.98 14.03 -88.92
N VAL A 478 -2.33 15.13 -89.34
CA VAL A 478 -1.69 16.09 -88.40
C VAL A 478 -2.74 16.80 -87.54
N ASN A 479 -3.85 17.22 -88.14
CA ASN A 479 -4.95 17.86 -87.43
C ASN A 479 -5.59 16.91 -86.39
N GLU A 480 -5.78 15.63 -86.73
CA GLU A 480 -6.31 14.60 -85.83
C GLU A 480 -5.37 14.29 -84.66
N LEU A 481 -4.06 14.24 -84.91
CA LEU A 481 -3.05 14.10 -83.86
C LEU A 481 -3.07 15.31 -82.92
N LEU A 482 -3.08 16.53 -83.46
CA LEU A 482 -3.12 17.76 -82.67
C LEU A 482 -4.42 17.87 -81.86
N GLU A 483 -5.55 17.43 -82.43
CA GLU A 483 -6.83 17.36 -81.73
C GLU A 483 -6.81 16.37 -80.57
N THR A 484 -6.25 15.18 -80.78
CA THR A 484 -6.11 14.17 -79.71
C THR A 484 -5.19 14.66 -78.59
N VAL A 485 -4.06 15.27 -78.94
CA VAL A 485 -3.10 15.83 -77.97
C VAL A 485 -3.73 17.00 -77.21
N GLN A 486 -4.37 17.94 -77.91
CA GLN A 486 -5.06 19.08 -77.33
C GLN A 486 -6.16 18.63 -76.37
N ALA A 487 -7.04 17.71 -76.80
CA ALA A 487 -8.15 17.23 -75.99
C ALA A 487 -7.64 16.51 -74.73
N GLY A 488 -6.70 15.57 -74.87
CA GLY A 488 -6.16 14.80 -73.74
C GLY A 488 -5.44 15.65 -72.70
N LEU A 489 -4.61 16.60 -73.14
CA LEU A 489 -3.92 17.52 -72.23
C LEU A 489 -4.89 18.53 -71.62
N SER A 490 -5.81 19.11 -72.40
CA SER A 490 -6.75 20.10 -71.88
C SER A 490 -7.68 19.51 -70.82
N GLU A 491 -8.26 18.34 -71.07
CA GLU A 491 -9.13 17.66 -70.09
C GLU A 491 -8.34 17.26 -68.83
N THR A 492 -7.11 16.75 -68.98
CA THR A 492 -6.28 16.41 -67.82
C THR A 492 -5.91 17.65 -67.00
N CYS A 493 -5.55 18.76 -67.66
CA CYS A 493 -5.27 20.02 -66.99
C CYS A 493 -6.51 20.58 -66.28
N GLU A 494 -7.69 20.44 -66.86
CA GLU A 494 -8.96 20.86 -66.25
C GLU A 494 -9.26 20.04 -64.99
N VAL A 495 -9.12 18.72 -65.05
CA VAL A 495 -9.32 17.83 -63.89
C VAL A 495 -8.29 18.09 -62.79
N LEU A 496 -7.02 18.30 -63.13
CA LEU A 496 -5.98 18.69 -62.16
C LEU A 496 -6.24 20.08 -61.56
N GLY A 497 -6.78 21.02 -62.35
CA GLY A 497 -7.26 22.31 -61.87
C GLY A 497 -8.38 22.15 -60.85
N HIS A 498 -9.39 21.33 -61.16
CA HIS A 498 -10.45 20.99 -60.21
C HIS A 498 -9.93 20.33 -58.93
N LEU A 499 -8.99 19.38 -59.02
CA LEU A 499 -8.35 18.78 -57.85
C LEU A 499 -7.63 19.81 -56.98
N SER A 500 -6.90 20.75 -57.61
CA SER A 500 -6.23 21.86 -56.92
C SER A 500 -7.21 22.81 -56.22
N ASP A 501 -8.39 23.01 -56.80
CA ASP A 501 -9.48 23.82 -56.21
C ASP A 501 -10.29 23.05 -55.14
N GLY A 502 -9.90 21.82 -54.81
CA GLY A 502 -10.60 20.97 -53.84
C GLY A 502 -11.81 20.23 -54.41
N ARG A 503 -12.05 20.27 -55.72
CA ARG A 503 -13.14 19.54 -56.39
C ARG A 503 -12.68 18.15 -56.79
N LEU A 504 -12.81 17.20 -55.86
CA LEU A 504 -12.32 15.83 -56.02
C LEU A 504 -13.24 14.96 -56.88
N VAL A 505 -14.38 15.47 -57.35
CA VAL A 505 -15.36 14.70 -58.16
C VAL A 505 -14.95 14.62 -59.64
N ALA A 506 -14.17 15.58 -60.13
CA ALA A 506 -13.80 15.67 -61.53
C ALA A 506 -12.96 14.46 -61.98
N ARG A 507 -13.23 13.94 -63.17
CA ARG A 507 -12.50 12.81 -63.78
C ARG A 507 -12.26 13.08 -65.25
N VAL A 508 -11.20 12.51 -65.79
CA VAL A 508 -10.95 12.49 -67.23
C VAL A 508 -11.87 11.42 -67.83
N GLU A 509 -12.89 11.83 -68.59
CA GLU A 509 -13.93 10.99 -69.17
C GLU A 509 -13.62 10.61 -70.63
N GLY A 510 -12.80 11.40 -71.34
CA GLY A 510 -12.42 11.19 -72.73
C GLY A 510 -11.95 9.77 -73.07
N ARG A 511 -12.21 9.34 -74.30
CA ARG A 511 -11.81 8.03 -74.83
C ARG A 511 -10.43 8.13 -75.48
N TYR A 512 -9.40 7.81 -74.71
CA TYR A 512 -8.00 7.84 -75.14
C TYR A 512 -7.40 6.44 -75.30
N GLN A 513 -6.33 6.33 -76.08
CA GLN A 513 -5.56 5.09 -76.28
C GLN A 513 -4.06 5.34 -76.04
N GLY A 514 -3.30 4.28 -75.79
CA GLY A 514 -1.85 4.36 -75.55
C GLY A 514 -1.49 5.23 -74.35
N ALA A 515 -0.49 6.11 -74.50
CA ALA A 515 0.03 6.96 -73.42
C ALA A 515 -1.03 7.91 -72.83
N PHE A 516 -2.01 8.38 -73.62
CA PHE A 516 -3.08 9.24 -73.11
C PHE A 516 -4.10 8.47 -72.25
N ALA A 517 -4.30 7.17 -72.50
CA ALA A 517 -5.11 6.32 -71.63
C ALA A 517 -4.42 6.10 -70.27
N GLU A 518 -3.09 5.92 -70.28
CA GLU A 518 -2.28 5.81 -69.07
C GLU A 518 -2.33 7.12 -68.26
N LEU A 519 -2.23 8.28 -68.92
CA LEU A 519 -2.39 9.59 -68.28
C LEU A 519 -3.78 9.75 -67.64
N LYS A 520 -4.86 9.43 -68.36
CA LYS A 520 -6.23 9.41 -67.81
C LYS A 520 -6.32 8.54 -66.56
N ASN A 521 -5.82 7.30 -66.64
CA ASN A 521 -5.90 6.34 -65.55
C ASN A 521 -5.06 6.78 -64.33
N GLY A 522 -3.89 7.36 -64.56
CA GLY A 522 -3.04 7.92 -63.51
C GLY A 522 -3.72 9.09 -62.79
N THR A 523 -4.28 10.05 -63.54
CA THR A 523 -5.00 11.21 -62.99
C THR A 523 -6.24 10.78 -62.22
N ASN A 524 -7.04 9.86 -62.76
CA ASN A 524 -8.24 9.36 -62.10
C ASN A 524 -7.93 8.52 -60.86
N SER A 525 -6.85 7.73 -60.87
CA SER A 525 -6.38 6.98 -59.69
C SER A 525 -5.92 7.92 -58.58
N LEU A 526 -5.16 8.97 -58.92
CA LEU A 526 -4.74 9.99 -57.95
C LEU A 526 -5.95 10.68 -57.32
N ALA A 527 -6.93 11.08 -58.15
CA ALA A 527 -8.17 11.69 -57.67
C ALA A 527 -8.94 10.77 -56.71
N GLY A 528 -9.04 9.48 -57.05
CA GLY A 528 -9.71 8.47 -56.21
C GLY A 528 -9.00 8.23 -54.87
N GLU A 529 -7.68 8.12 -54.86
CA GLU A 529 -6.93 7.89 -53.62
C GLU A 529 -6.97 9.10 -52.69
N PHE A 530 -6.95 10.31 -53.26
CA PHE A 530 -7.07 11.55 -52.50
C PHE A 530 -8.47 11.70 -51.88
N GLU A 531 -9.51 11.41 -52.67
CA GLU A 531 -10.91 11.37 -52.21
C GLU A 531 -11.09 10.35 -51.07
N SER A 532 -10.60 9.12 -51.24
CA SER A 532 -10.69 8.06 -50.23
C SER A 532 -9.95 8.40 -48.94
N THR A 533 -8.77 9.01 -49.05
CA THR A 533 -7.97 9.41 -47.88
C THR A 533 -8.66 10.52 -47.09
N LEU A 534 -9.20 11.54 -47.77
CA LEU A 534 -9.92 12.64 -47.12
C LEU A 534 -11.27 12.19 -46.53
N ALA A 535 -11.96 11.24 -47.17
CA ALA A 535 -13.18 10.65 -46.62
C ALA A 535 -12.91 9.90 -45.31
N ARG A 536 -11.88 9.03 -45.28
CA ARG A 536 -11.44 8.33 -44.06
C ARG A 536 -11.01 9.29 -42.95
N LEU A 537 -10.36 10.39 -43.32
CA LEU A 537 -9.98 11.44 -42.37
C LEU A 537 -11.23 12.12 -41.79
N SER A 538 -12.23 12.43 -42.61
CA SER A 538 -13.50 13.02 -42.17
C SER A 538 -14.25 12.12 -41.17
N GLU A 539 -14.30 10.81 -41.46
CA GLU A 539 -14.89 9.82 -40.57
C GLU A 539 -14.15 9.75 -39.22
N THR A 540 -12.82 9.72 -39.27
CA THR A 540 -11.97 9.72 -38.06
C THR A 540 -12.19 10.97 -37.21
N VAL A 541 -12.26 12.15 -37.83
CA VAL A 541 -12.53 13.42 -37.14
C VAL A 541 -13.92 13.41 -36.49
N SER A 542 -14.93 12.86 -37.17
CA SER A 542 -16.28 12.71 -36.60
C SER A 542 -16.29 11.77 -35.40
N ALA A 543 -15.60 10.63 -35.48
CA ALA A 543 -15.46 9.68 -34.38
C ALA A 543 -14.75 10.31 -33.17
N VAL A 544 -13.67 11.08 -33.39
CA VAL A 544 -12.96 11.81 -32.33
C VAL A 544 -13.89 12.83 -31.67
N ARG A 545 -14.69 13.58 -32.44
CA ARG A 545 -15.66 14.53 -31.88
C ARG A 545 -16.68 13.84 -30.99
N SER A 546 -17.21 12.70 -31.44
CA SER A 546 -18.19 11.93 -30.68
C SER A 546 -17.60 11.42 -29.36
N ALA A 547 -16.41 10.84 -29.39
CA ALA A 547 -15.69 10.39 -28.20
C ALA A 547 -15.39 11.55 -27.24
N THR A 548 -15.00 12.72 -27.77
CA THR A 548 -14.73 13.93 -26.97
C THR A 548 -16.00 14.40 -26.24
N SER A 549 -17.16 14.37 -26.89
CA SER A 549 -18.45 14.71 -26.27
C SER A 549 -18.82 13.73 -25.15
N GLU A 550 -18.62 12.43 -25.35
CA GLU A 550 -18.91 11.41 -24.34
C GLU A 550 -17.97 11.56 -23.12
N ILE A 551 -16.70 11.88 -23.35
CA ILE A 551 -15.77 12.17 -22.26
C ILE A 551 -16.19 13.45 -21.51
N LEU A 552 -16.65 14.50 -22.21
CA LEU A 552 -17.12 15.73 -21.58
C LEU A 552 -18.31 15.49 -20.64
N ASP A 553 -19.26 14.66 -21.06
CA ASP A 553 -20.40 14.25 -20.22
C ASP A 553 -19.89 13.50 -18.98
N GLY A 554 -18.95 12.56 -19.15
CA GLY A 554 -18.34 11.83 -18.03
C GLY A 554 -17.54 12.71 -17.06
N VAL A 555 -16.83 13.73 -17.57
CA VAL A 555 -16.11 14.72 -16.75
C VAL A 555 -17.08 15.61 -15.98
N THR A 556 -18.22 15.94 -16.57
CA THR A 556 -19.27 16.73 -15.89
C THR A 556 -19.90 15.95 -14.74
N ASP A 557 -20.22 14.66 -14.95
CA ASP A 557 -20.67 13.75 -13.88
C ASP A 557 -19.61 13.62 -12.77
N LEU A 558 -18.34 13.47 -13.15
CA LEU A 558 -17.25 13.41 -12.19
C LEU A 558 -17.13 14.69 -11.35
N ALA A 559 -17.35 15.87 -11.94
CA ALA A 559 -17.37 17.14 -11.23
C ALA A 559 -18.50 17.19 -10.18
N GLU A 560 -19.72 16.78 -10.57
CA GLU A 560 -20.88 16.76 -9.68
C GLU A 560 -20.63 15.82 -8.50
N ARG A 561 -20.18 14.59 -8.78
CA ARG A 561 -19.82 13.60 -7.74
C ARG A 561 -18.70 14.08 -6.82
N THR A 562 -17.68 14.73 -7.36
CA THR A 562 -16.57 15.28 -6.56
C THR A 562 -17.05 16.39 -5.61
N SER A 563 -18.03 17.18 -6.04
CA SER A 563 -18.67 18.20 -5.20
C SER A 563 -19.51 17.58 -4.08
N GLU A 564 -20.32 16.56 -4.40
CA GLU A 564 -21.07 15.80 -3.41
C GLU A 564 -20.16 15.12 -2.38
N GLU A 565 -19.06 14.52 -2.84
CA GLU A 565 -18.07 13.87 -1.99
C GLU A 565 -17.39 14.88 -1.05
N SER A 566 -17.02 16.06 -1.55
CA SER A 566 -16.45 17.14 -0.73
C SER A 566 -17.43 17.59 0.36
N ASN A 567 -18.72 17.68 0.05
CA ASN A 567 -19.75 18.02 1.02
C ASN A 567 -19.93 16.91 2.06
N ALA A 568 -19.94 15.65 1.63
CA ALA A 568 -20.01 14.48 2.52
C ALA A 568 -18.81 14.43 3.48
N VAL A 569 -17.59 14.68 2.99
CA VAL A 569 -16.37 14.79 3.80
C VAL A 569 -16.52 15.90 4.84
N SER A 570 -17.00 17.08 4.47
CA SER A 570 -17.20 18.19 5.41
C SER A 570 -18.21 17.85 6.52
N VAL A 571 -19.33 17.20 6.16
CA VAL A 571 -20.33 16.74 7.15
C VAL A 571 -19.75 15.68 8.07
N ALA A 572 -19.03 14.70 7.53
CA ALA A 572 -18.41 13.64 8.30
C ALA A 572 -17.36 14.18 9.29
N THR A 573 -16.51 15.11 8.87
CA THR A 573 -15.53 15.78 9.75
C THR A 573 -16.20 16.50 10.92
N ASN A 574 -17.30 17.22 10.66
CA ASN A 574 -18.06 17.88 11.73
C ASN A 574 -18.69 16.87 12.72
N GLN A 575 -19.26 15.78 12.20
CA GLN A 575 -19.85 14.72 13.04
C GLN A 575 -18.80 13.99 13.88
N LEU A 576 -17.63 13.69 13.30
CA LEU A 576 -16.50 13.10 14.02
C LEU A 576 -15.95 14.03 15.10
N GLY A 577 -15.90 15.33 14.83
CA GLY A 577 -15.53 16.33 15.85
C GLY A 577 -16.48 16.31 17.04
N ALA A 578 -17.79 16.29 16.79
CA ALA A 578 -18.79 16.17 17.86
C ALA A 578 -18.68 14.82 18.61
N PHE A 579 -18.45 13.73 17.88
CA PHE A 579 -18.26 12.40 18.47
C PHE A 579 -17.01 12.34 19.35
N ALA A 580 -15.87 12.86 18.89
CA ALA A 580 -14.64 12.97 19.66
C ALA A 580 -14.86 13.74 20.98
N SER A 581 -15.60 14.85 20.91
CA SER A 581 -15.94 15.64 22.10
C SER A 581 -16.77 14.83 23.11
N ASN A 582 -17.76 14.08 22.64
CA ASN A 582 -18.59 13.21 23.49
C ASN A 582 -17.79 12.07 24.13
N VAL A 583 -16.87 11.47 23.37
CA VAL A 583 -15.96 10.43 23.89
C VAL A 583 -15.04 11.01 24.98
N GLN A 584 -14.47 12.19 24.75
CA GLN A 584 -13.63 12.86 25.76
C GLN A 584 -14.42 13.24 27.02
N LYS A 585 -15.66 13.70 26.84
CA LYS A 585 -16.59 13.94 27.95
C LYS A 585 -16.88 12.66 28.73
N THR A 586 -17.16 11.55 28.04
CA THR A 586 -17.40 10.24 28.67
C THR A 586 -16.21 9.77 29.50
N ALA A 587 -14.98 9.93 28.98
CA ALA A 587 -13.77 9.59 29.71
C ALA A 587 -13.60 10.43 30.99
N LYS A 588 -13.95 11.71 30.93
CA LYS A 588 -13.92 12.64 32.07
C LYS A 588 -15.00 12.31 33.10
N ASP A 589 -16.24 12.06 32.65
CA ASP A 589 -17.37 11.72 33.51
C ASP A 589 -17.11 10.39 34.24
N ALA A 590 -16.50 9.41 33.56
CA ALA A 590 -16.06 8.15 34.19
C ALA A 590 -14.98 8.39 35.26
N ALA A 591 -13.99 9.24 34.98
CA ALA A 591 -12.96 9.59 35.96
C ALA A 591 -13.55 10.33 37.18
N GLN A 592 -14.52 11.21 36.95
CA GLN A 592 -15.25 11.88 38.04
C GLN A 592 -16.06 10.87 38.87
N ALA A 593 -16.71 9.91 38.23
CA ALA A 593 -17.44 8.85 38.92
C ALA A 593 -16.53 7.98 39.81
N VAL A 594 -15.29 7.70 39.39
CA VAL A 594 -14.28 7.02 40.24
C VAL A 594 -13.98 7.84 41.50
N GLY A 595 -13.78 9.16 41.37
CA GLY A 595 -13.55 10.02 42.54
C GLY A 595 -14.74 10.06 43.51
N MET A 596 -15.96 10.03 42.97
CA MET A 596 -17.19 9.92 43.78
C MET A 596 -17.29 8.56 44.48
N ALA A 597 -16.91 7.48 43.80
CA ALA A 597 -16.87 6.13 44.36
C ALA A 597 -15.87 6.04 45.53
N GLN A 598 -14.65 6.57 45.37
CA GLN A 598 -13.67 6.66 46.47
C GLN A 598 -14.20 7.43 47.68
N SER A 599 -14.87 8.56 47.45
CA SER A 599 -15.49 9.33 48.54
C SER A 599 -16.60 8.55 49.26
N ALA A 600 -17.35 7.71 48.53
CA ALA A 600 -18.36 6.83 49.11
C ALA A 600 -17.72 5.67 49.90
N GLU A 601 -16.59 5.13 49.41
CA GLU A 601 -15.80 4.11 50.11
C GLU A 601 -15.31 4.62 51.47
N GLU A 602 -14.69 5.80 51.51
CA GLU A 602 -14.21 6.42 52.75
C GLU A 602 -15.35 6.60 53.77
N ARG A 603 -16.52 7.07 53.32
CA ARG A 603 -17.70 7.22 54.18
C ARG A 603 -18.25 5.88 54.67
N ALA A 604 -18.22 4.85 53.83
CA ALA A 604 -18.64 3.51 54.22
C ALA A 604 -17.69 2.89 55.26
N GLN A 605 -16.37 3.07 55.09
CA GLN A 605 -15.34 2.64 56.05
C GLN A 605 -15.49 3.35 57.40
N GLN A 606 -15.73 4.67 57.38
CA GLN A 606 -16.05 5.43 58.60
C GLN A 606 -17.33 4.91 59.27
N GLY A 607 -18.37 4.61 58.47
CA GLY A 607 -19.61 3.99 58.95
C GLY A 607 -19.36 2.64 59.63
N GLU A 608 -18.54 1.78 59.02
CA GLU A 608 -18.13 0.49 59.59
C GLU A 608 -17.41 0.65 60.94
N GLN A 609 -16.51 1.64 61.05
CA GLN A 609 -15.81 1.93 62.31
C GLN A 609 -16.75 2.42 63.42
N VAL A 610 -17.74 3.24 63.08
CA VAL A 610 -18.78 3.70 64.03
C VAL A 610 -19.64 2.52 64.48
N VAL A 611 -20.05 1.65 63.56
CA VAL A 611 -20.82 0.44 63.87
C VAL A 611 -20.03 -0.53 64.75
N ALA A 612 -18.74 -0.73 64.47
CA ALA A 612 -17.85 -1.55 65.32
C ALA A 612 -17.75 -1.00 66.75
N SER A 613 -17.61 0.33 66.89
CA SER A 613 -17.60 1.00 68.20
C SER A 613 -18.94 0.86 68.94
N ALA A 614 -20.06 0.95 68.21
CA ALA A 614 -21.39 0.74 68.77
C ALA A 614 -21.59 -0.72 69.23
N LEU A 615 -21.08 -1.69 68.47
CA LEU A 615 -21.11 -3.11 68.81
C LEU A 615 -20.34 -3.37 70.12
N GLU A 616 -19.14 -2.79 70.25
CA GLU A 616 -18.34 -2.88 71.47
C GLU A 616 -19.08 -2.26 72.68
N ALA A 617 -19.69 -1.08 72.50
CA ALA A 617 -20.48 -0.43 73.54
C ALA A 617 -21.69 -1.29 73.98
N MET A 618 -22.42 -1.87 73.02
CA MET A 618 -23.53 -2.80 73.31
C MET A 618 -23.04 -4.05 74.03
N HIS A 619 -21.87 -4.58 73.67
CA HIS A 619 -21.28 -5.72 74.35
C HIS A 619 -20.90 -5.39 75.81
N ARG A 620 -20.36 -4.19 76.07
CA ARG A 620 -20.11 -3.71 77.44
C ARG A 620 -21.40 -3.53 78.23
N ILE A 621 -22.46 -2.99 77.63
CA ILE A 621 -23.78 -2.86 78.27
C ILE A 621 -24.35 -4.23 78.62
N ARG A 622 -24.22 -5.22 77.72
CA ARG A 622 -24.65 -6.60 77.96
C ARG A 622 -23.93 -7.21 79.17
N VAL A 623 -22.61 -7.05 79.26
CA VAL A 623 -21.80 -7.54 80.40
C VAL A 623 -22.19 -6.81 81.69
N SER A 624 -22.33 -5.49 81.65
CA SER A 624 -22.77 -4.69 82.81
C SER A 624 -24.15 -5.11 83.31
N SER A 625 -25.10 -5.34 82.40
CA SER A 625 -26.47 -5.78 82.73
C SER A 625 -26.48 -7.17 83.37
N SER A 626 -25.63 -8.09 82.90
CA SER A 626 -25.45 -9.41 83.53
C SER A 626 -24.96 -9.27 84.97
N LYS A 627 -23.96 -8.40 85.19
CA LYS A 627 -23.39 -8.15 86.51
C LYS A 627 -24.39 -7.49 87.46
N ILE A 628 -25.24 -6.58 86.96
CA ILE A 628 -26.36 -6.03 87.72
C ILE A 628 -27.33 -7.15 88.11
N SER A 629 -27.69 -8.05 87.19
CA SER A 629 -28.59 -9.18 87.48
C SER A 629 -28.04 -10.11 88.58
N GLU A 630 -26.74 -10.35 88.62
CA GLU A 630 -26.06 -11.09 89.69
C GLU A 630 -26.18 -10.37 91.03
N VAL A 631 -25.92 -9.06 91.07
CA VAL A 631 -26.06 -8.23 92.28
C VAL A 631 -27.50 -8.22 92.79
N ILE A 632 -28.49 -8.09 91.91
CA ILE A 632 -29.91 -8.12 92.30
C ILE A 632 -30.29 -9.49 92.89
N SER A 633 -29.77 -10.57 92.33
CA SER A 633 -29.98 -11.93 92.87
C SER A 633 -29.37 -12.08 94.27
N MET A 634 -28.19 -11.49 94.50
CA MET A 634 -27.56 -11.45 95.82
C MET A 634 -28.37 -10.60 96.82
N ILE A 635 -28.93 -9.46 96.41
CA ILE A 635 -29.79 -8.63 97.28
C ILE A 635 -31.06 -9.40 97.67
N ASP A 636 -31.69 -10.11 96.73
CA ASP A 636 -32.84 -10.96 97.01
C ASP A 636 -32.49 -12.08 98.02
N GLU A 637 -31.31 -12.69 97.88
CA GLU A 637 -30.80 -13.67 98.84
C GLU A 637 -30.57 -13.06 100.24
N ILE A 638 -29.97 -11.87 100.32
CA ILE A 638 -29.78 -11.15 101.60
C ILE A 638 -31.15 -10.81 102.22
N ALA A 639 -32.12 -10.37 101.42
CA ALA A 639 -33.47 -10.09 101.89
C ALA A 639 -34.14 -11.37 102.45
N PHE A 640 -33.98 -12.51 101.76
CA PHE A 640 -34.46 -13.80 102.22
C PHE A 640 -33.82 -14.24 103.55
N GLN A 641 -32.50 -14.15 103.66
CA GLN A 641 -31.75 -14.44 104.89
C GLN A 641 -32.16 -13.52 106.04
N THR A 642 -32.35 -12.23 105.77
CA THR A 642 -32.80 -11.22 106.76
C THR A 642 -34.21 -11.53 107.25
N ASN A 643 -35.11 -11.95 106.35
CA ASN A 643 -36.46 -12.39 106.70
C ASN A 643 -36.44 -13.66 107.59
N LEU A 644 -35.51 -14.60 107.35
CA LEU A 644 -35.32 -15.78 108.22
C LEU A 644 -34.74 -15.42 109.60
N LEU A 645 -33.76 -14.52 109.66
CA LEU A 645 -33.20 -14.00 110.91
C LEU A 645 -34.26 -13.26 111.74
N ALA A 646 -35.07 -12.43 111.09
CA ALA A 646 -36.17 -11.71 111.73
C ALA A 646 -37.26 -12.67 112.24
N LEU A 647 -37.53 -13.75 111.51
CA LEU A 647 -38.42 -14.83 111.98
C LEU A 647 -37.86 -15.50 113.24
N ASN A 648 -36.58 -15.87 113.23
CA ASN A 648 -35.92 -16.47 114.40
C ASN A 648 -35.94 -15.52 115.61
N ALA A 649 -35.70 -14.22 115.40
CA ALA A 649 -35.77 -13.21 116.44
C ALA A 649 -37.19 -13.01 116.99
N ALA A 650 -38.21 -13.04 116.12
CA ALA A 650 -39.61 -12.96 116.55
C ALA A 650 -40.02 -14.18 117.39
N VAL A 651 -39.53 -15.39 117.05
CA VAL A 651 -39.74 -16.62 117.82
C VAL A 651 -39.08 -16.51 119.20
N GLU A 652 -37.83 -16.05 119.28
CA GLU A 652 -37.12 -15.92 120.55
C GLU A 652 -37.70 -14.80 121.43
N ALA A 653 -38.20 -13.71 120.81
CA ALA A 653 -38.94 -12.66 121.50
C ALA A 653 -40.28 -13.16 122.08
N ALA A 654 -41.00 -14.02 121.35
CA ALA A 654 -42.19 -14.69 121.86
C ALA A 654 -41.88 -15.65 123.02
N ARG A 655 -40.71 -16.30 122.96
CA ARG A 655 -40.19 -17.21 124.00
C ARG A 655 -39.81 -16.47 125.29
N ALA A 656 -39.34 -15.23 125.20
CA ALA A 656 -38.99 -14.37 126.33
C ALA A 656 -40.20 -13.70 127.03
N GLY A 657 -41.44 -13.92 126.56
CA GLY A 657 -42.65 -13.42 127.21
C GLY A 657 -42.74 -11.89 127.28
N ASP A 658 -43.11 -11.34 128.45
CA ASP A 658 -43.30 -9.88 128.63
C ASP A 658 -42.02 -9.06 128.43
N ALA A 659 -40.84 -9.63 128.70
CA ALA A 659 -39.55 -8.97 128.50
C ALA A 659 -39.17 -8.84 127.00
N GLY A 660 -39.75 -9.67 126.13
CA GLY A 660 -39.47 -9.72 124.70
C GLY A 660 -40.36 -8.82 123.81
N LYS A 661 -41.37 -8.15 124.38
CA LYS A 661 -42.37 -7.37 123.61
C LYS A 661 -41.73 -6.29 122.71
N GLY A 662 -40.71 -5.59 123.20
CA GLY A 662 -39.98 -4.59 122.40
C GLY A 662 -39.19 -5.23 121.24
N PHE A 663 -38.56 -6.37 121.47
CA PHE A 663 -37.83 -7.13 120.45
C PHE A 663 -38.76 -7.73 119.39
N ALA A 664 -39.97 -8.18 119.78
CA ALA A 664 -40.95 -8.73 118.85
C ALA A 664 -41.42 -7.69 117.82
N VAL A 665 -41.61 -6.43 118.24
CA VAL A 665 -41.98 -5.33 117.33
C VAL A 665 -40.85 -5.04 116.34
N VAL A 666 -39.60 -4.97 116.83
CA VAL A 666 -38.42 -4.77 115.96
C VAL A 666 -38.28 -5.92 114.96
N ALA A 667 -38.43 -7.18 115.40
CA ALA A 667 -38.37 -8.35 114.53
C ALA A 667 -39.47 -8.35 113.45
N SER A 668 -40.70 -7.95 113.79
CA SER A 668 -41.79 -7.73 112.83
C SER A 668 -41.44 -6.67 111.77
N GLU A 669 -40.87 -5.54 112.20
CA GLU A 669 -40.50 -4.45 111.30
C GLU A 669 -39.35 -4.83 110.37
N VAL A 670 -38.31 -5.50 110.89
CA VAL A 670 -37.20 -6.04 110.08
C VAL A 670 -37.71 -7.07 109.07
N ARG A 671 -38.67 -7.92 109.46
CA ARG A 671 -39.29 -8.89 108.55
C ARG A 671 -40.08 -8.21 107.43
N SER A 672 -40.86 -7.19 107.77
CA SER A 672 -41.60 -6.37 106.80
C SER A 672 -40.67 -5.67 105.81
N LEU A 673 -39.57 -5.10 106.32
CA LEU A 673 -38.54 -4.47 105.50
C LEU A 673 -37.88 -5.47 104.55
N ALA A 674 -37.50 -6.64 105.06
CA ALA A 674 -36.90 -7.71 104.27
C ALA A 674 -37.83 -8.20 103.14
N LYS A 675 -39.13 -8.37 103.42
CA LYS A 675 -40.12 -8.69 102.38
C LYS A 675 -40.21 -7.60 101.31
N ARG A 676 -40.29 -6.33 101.72
CA ARG A 676 -40.32 -5.18 100.80
C ARG A 676 -39.05 -5.10 99.94
N SER A 677 -37.90 -5.43 100.50
CA SER A 677 -36.63 -5.51 99.76
C SER A 677 -36.64 -6.64 98.73
N ALA A 678 -37.15 -7.82 99.07
CA ALA A 678 -37.28 -8.93 98.13
C ALA A 678 -38.23 -8.60 96.96
N ASP A 679 -39.41 -8.04 97.28
CA ASP A 679 -40.38 -7.62 96.26
C ASP A 679 -39.77 -6.55 95.32
N ALA A 680 -39.08 -5.55 95.87
CA ALA A 680 -38.39 -4.52 95.09
C ALA A 680 -37.24 -5.08 94.23
N SER A 681 -36.43 -6.00 94.77
CA SER A 681 -35.37 -6.68 94.02
C SER A 681 -35.94 -7.48 92.84
N ASN A 682 -37.06 -8.16 93.03
CA ASN A 682 -37.72 -8.94 91.98
C ASN A 682 -38.28 -8.04 90.86
N ASP A 683 -38.83 -6.87 91.19
CA ASP A 683 -39.26 -5.90 90.19
C ASP A 683 -38.08 -5.30 89.41
N VAL A 684 -36.95 -5.01 90.08
CA VAL A 684 -35.72 -4.59 89.39
C VAL A 684 -35.18 -5.71 88.50
N LYS A 685 -35.24 -6.97 88.95
CA LYS A 685 -34.81 -8.12 88.16
C LYS A 685 -35.58 -8.21 86.83
N LYS A 686 -36.90 -8.06 86.85
CA LYS A 686 -37.72 -8.05 85.62
C LYS A 686 -37.33 -6.91 84.66
N LEU A 687 -37.05 -5.71 85.20
CA LEU A 687 -36.60 -4.57 84.39
C LEU A 687 -35.23 -4.83 83.74
N VAL A 688 -34.30 -5.46 84.48
CA VAL A 688 -32.97 -5.83 83.97
C VAL A 688 -33.06 -6.92 82.91
N GLU A 689 -33.93 -7.93 83.09
CA GLU A 689 -34.19 -8.97 82.08
C GLU A 689 -34.77 -8.38 80.79
N ALA A 690 -35.72 -7.43 80.90
CA ALA A 690 -36.27 -6.71 79.76
C ALA A 690 -35.18 -5.91 79.03
N ALA A 691 -34.36 -5.15 79.76
CA ALA A 691 -33.24 -4.40 79.18
C ALA A 691 -32.21 -5.32 78.50
N HIS A 692 -31.98 -6.51 79.04
CA HIS A 692 -31.12 -7.51 78.41
C HIS A 692 -31.68 -8.00 77.07
N GLY A 693 -33.01 -8.19 76.99
CA GLY A 693 -33.72 -8.49 75.75
C GLY A 693 -33.54 -7.40 74.69
N ASP A 694 -33.73 -6.14 75.08
CA ASP A 694 -33.58 -4.99 74.18
C ASP A 694 -32.15 -4.83 73.67
N VAL A 695 -31.14 -5.04 74.53
CA VAL A 695 -29.72 -5.02 74.13
C VAL A 695 -29.42 -6.13 73.13
N LYS A 696 -29.99 -7.33 73.31
CA LYS A 696 -29.81 -8.44 72.35
C LYS A 696 -30.37 -8.10 70.96
N VAL A 697 -31.55 -7.48 70.90
CA VAL A 697 -32.13 -6.99 69.63
C VAL A 697 -31.26 -5.89 69.03
N GLY A 698 -30.78 -4.96 69.85
CA GLY A 698 -29.87 -3.88 69.44
C GLY A 698 -28.57 -4.39 68.81
N VAL A 699 -27.93 -5.40 69.42
CA VAL A 699 -26.73 -6.05 68.86
C VAL A 699 -27.02 -6.61 67.47
N GLY A 700 -28.13 -7.32 67.28
CA GLY A 700 -28.49 -7.88 65.97
C GLY A 700 -28.70 -6.82 64.88
N LEU A 701 -29.30 -5.68 65.21
CA LEU A 701 -29.48 -4.56 64.26
C LEU A 701 -28.15 -3.90 63.88
N VAL A 702 -27.21 -3.81 64.83
CA VAL A 702 -25.86 -3.26 64.60
C VAL A 702 -25.03 -4.22 63.73
N GLU A 703 -25.09 -5.54 63.98
CA GLU A 703 -24.45 -6.56 63.13
C GLU A 703 -25.02 -6.54 61.70
N GLN A 704 -26.34 -6.41 61.54
CA GLN A 704 -26.97 -6.27 60.23
C GLN A 704 -26.49 -4.99 59.51
N SER A 705 -26.35 -3.89 60.25
CA SER A 705 -25.82 -2.63 59.70
C SER A 705 -24.37 -2.78 59.24
N SER A 706 -23.54 -3.52 59.98
CA SER A 706 -22.16 -3.84 59.57
C SER A 706 -22.13 -4.61 58.25
N ALA A 707 -22.98 -5.62 58.08
CA ALA A 707 -23.08 -6.38 56.83
C ALA A 707 -23.50 -5.49 55.64
N VAL A 708 -24.40 -4.53 55.84
CA VAL A 708 -24.80 -3.57 54.80
C VAL A 708 -23.63 -2.71 54.37
N PHE A 709 -22.85 -2.15 55.30
CA PHE A 709 -21.64 -1.38 54.95
C PHE A 709 -20.62 -2.21 54.18
N GLY A 710 -20.42 -3.48 54.55
CA GLY A 710 -19.58 -4.41 53.79
C GLY A 710 -20.06 -4.59 52.33
N SER A 711 -21.37 -4.75 52.11
CA SER A 711 -21.93 -4.85 50.76
C SER A 711 -21.80 -3.57 49.93
N ILE A 712 -21.87 -2.40 50.59
CA ILE A 712 -21.64 -1.09 49.94
C ILE A 712 -20.19 -1.00 49.46
N LEU A 713 -19.22 -1.38 50.30
CA LEU A 713 -17.79 -1.41 49.94
C LEU A 713 -17.54 -2.31 48.72
N THR A 714 -18.12 -3.52 48.67
CA THR A 714 -18.02 -4.37 47.48
C THR A 714 -18.60 -3.69 46.24
N SER A 715 -19.80 -3.11 46.35
CA SER A 715 -20.47 -2.44 45.22
C SER A 715 -19.69 -1.22 44.69
N VAL A 716 -19.05 -0.48 45.59
CA VAL A 716 -18.21 0.69 45.25
C VAL A 716 -16.92 0.26 44.54
N ASN A 717 -16.33 -0.87 44.94
CA ASN A 717 -15.18 -1.45 44.25
C ASN A 717 -15.54 -1.91 42.83
N ASP A 718 -16.67 -2.59 42.65
CA ASP A 718 -17.16 -3.02 41.34
C ASP A 718 -17.45 -1.81 40.43
N LEU A 719 -18.08 -0.76 40.98
CA LEU A 719 -18.33 0.48 40.25
C LEU A 719 -17.02 1.15 39.80
N SER A 720 -16.01 1.18 40.67
CA SER A 720 -14.70 1.76 40.36
C SER A 720 -14.00 0.97 39.24
N ALA A 721 -14.08 -0.37 39.27
CA ALA A 721 -13.54 -1.22 38.21
C ALA A 721 -14.26 -0.96 36.87
N LEU A 722 -15.59 -0.86 36.87
CA LEU A 722 -16.38 -0.58 35.67
C LEU A 722 -16.04 0.80 35.08
N MET A 723 -15.98 1.84 35.91
CA MET A 723 -15.67 3.20 35.46
C MET A 723 -14.24 3.31 34.91
N ASN A 724 -13.27 2.61 35.50
CA ASN A 724 -11.93 2.52 34.95
C ASN A 724 -11.93 1.85 33.56
N GLY A 725 -12.71 0.77 33.39
CA GLY A 725 -12.93 0.14 32.09
C GLY A 725 -13.51 1.10 31.05
N ILE A 726 -14.58 1.83 31.40
CA ILE A 726 -15.20 2.85 30.51
C ILE A 726 -14.20 3.93 30.14
N SER A 727 -13.42 4.44 31.10
CA SER A 727 -12.39 5.47 30.84
C SER A 727 -11.32 4.96 29.88
N GLN A 728 -10.90 3.71 30.01
CA GLN A 728 -9.93 3.09 29.11
C GLN A 728 -10.51 2.89 27.70
N THR A 729 -11.73 2.36 27.58
CA THR A 729 -12.42 2.21 26.28
C THR A 729 -12.63 3.56 25.61
N ALA A 730 -13.06 4.59 26.34
CA ALA A 730 -13.25 5.93 25.80
C ALA A 730 -11.93 6.55 25.31
N ARG A 731 -10.81 6.33 26.02
CA ARG A 731 -9.48 6.75 25.52
C ARG A 731 -9.09 6.01 24.23
N GLY A 732 -9.37 4.71 24.15
CA GLY A 732 -9.16 3.93 22.91
C GLY A 732 -9.98 4.49 21.74
N GLN A 733 -11.27 4.73 21.96
CA GLN A 733 -12.15 5.33 20.95
C GLN A 733 -11.68 6.72 20.49
N ALA A 734 -11.11 7.53 21.39
CA ALA A 734 -10.56 8.83 21.00
C ALA A 734 -9.37 8.68 20.05
N THR A 735 -8.54 7.66 20.26
CA THR A 735 -7.46 7.30 19.33
C THR A 735 -8.03 6.82 17.98
N ASP A 736 -9.03 5.95 17.99
CA ASP A 736 -9.68 5.46 16.77
C ASP A 736 -10.27 6.61 15.94
N VAL A 737 -10.94 7.55 16.60
CA VAL A 737 -11.49 8.75 15.93
C VAL A 737 -10.38 9.61 15.33
N SER A 738 -9.22 9.73 15.98
CA SER A 738 -8.07 10.43 15.39
C SER A 738 -7.57 9.73 14.13
N THR A 739 -7.61 8.40 14.07
CA THR A 739 -7.23 7.63 12.88
C THR A 739 -8.23 7.84 11.76
N ILE A 740 -9.53 7.72 12.05
CA ILE A 740 -10.60 7.97 11.07
C ILE A 740 -10.51 9.39 10.52
N ASN A 741 -10.25 10.38 11.37
CA ASN A 741 -10.11 11.78 10.92
C ASN A 741 -8.95 11.95 9.92
N ARG A 742 -7.87 11.18 10.07
CA ARG A 742 -6.74 11.18 9.13
C ARG A 742 -7.07 10.49 7.81
N GLU A 743 -7.89 9.44 7.85
CA GLU A 743 -8.39 8.79 6.63
C GLU A 743 -9.33 9.72 5.85
N ILE A 744 -10.22 10.44 6.54
CA ILE A 744 -11.09 11.44 5.91
C ILE A 744 -10.30 12.59 5.29
N ASP A 745 -9.21 13.04 5.91
CA ASP A 745 -8.30 14.02 5.32
C ASP A 745 -7.68 13.52 4.00
N GLY A 746 -7.40 12.22 3.92
CA GLY A 746 -6.99 11.53 2.69
C GLY A 746 -8.07 11.60 1.60
N ILE A 747 -9.33 11.32 1.93
CA ILE A 747 -10.47 11.43 1.01
C ILE A 747 -10.63 12.88 0.54
N GLY A 748 -10.52 13.86 1.44
CA GLY A 748 -10.56 15.28 1.10
C GLY A 748 -9.46 15.68 0.12
N THR A 749 -8.24 15.14 0.29
CA THR A 749 -7.14 15.35 -0.65
C THR A 749 -7.44 14.75 -2.03
N MET A 750 -8.02 13.56 -2.08
CA MET A 750 -8.44 12.93 -3.34
C MET A 750 -9.54 13.73 -4.04
N ALA A 751 -10.53 14.25 -3.31
CA ALA A 751 -11.56 15.10 -3.88
C ALA A 751 -10.96 16.38 -4.51
N HIS A 752 -9.97 16.99 -3.87
CA HIS A 752 -9.23 18.11 -4.46
C HIS A 752 -8.43 17.73 -5.72
N GLN A 753 -7.78 16.56 -5.71
CA GLN A 753 -7.10 16.06 -6.91
C GLN A 753 -8.07 15.77 -8.05
N ASN A 754 -9.23 15.19 -7.75
CA ASN A 754 -10.29 14.95 -8.73
C ASN A 754 -10.81 16.26 -9.32
N ALA A 755 -11.01 17.30 -8.50
CA ALA A 755 -11.42 18.62 -8.99
C ALA A 755 -10.37 19.22 -9.95
N ALA A 756 -9.08 19.12 -9.60
CA ALA A 756 -8.00 19.58 -10.48
C ALA A 756 -7.93 18.76 -11.79
N LEU A 757 -8.12 17.44 -11.70
CA LEU A 757 -8.22 16.56 -12.87
C LEU A 757 -9.39 16.93 -13.77
N VAL A 758 -10.55 17.27 -13.19
CA VAL A 758 -11.72 17.73 -13.96
C VAL A 758 -11.41 19.04 -14.68
N GLU A 759 -10.77 20.01 -14.02
CA GLU A 759 -10.35 21.26 -14.67
C GLU A 759 -9.35 21.02 -15.80
N GLU A 760 -8.32 20.20 -15.58
CA GLU A 760 -7.30 19.86 -16.58
C GLU A 760 -7.91 19.10 -17.77
N THR A 761 -8.81 18.15 -17.50
CA THR A 761 -9.47 17.37 -18.55
C THR A 761 -10.42 18.25 -19.36
N ASN A 762 -11.19 19.15 -18.73
CA ASN A 762 -12.02 20.12 -19.44
C ASN A 762 -11.18 21.03 -20.35
N ALA A 763 -10.01 21.48 -19.89
CA ALA A 763 -9.11 22.28 -20.71
C ALA A 763 -8.57 21.49 -21.91
N ALA A 764 -8.20 20.22 -21.70
CA ALA A 764 -7.76 19.34 -22.78
C ALA A 764 -8.87 19.07 -23.81
N LEU A 765 -10.10 18.78 -23.35
CA LEU A 765 -11.26 18.56 -24.22
C LEU A 765 -11.61 19.80 -25.04
N ALA A 766 -11.56 20.99 -24.44
CA ALA A 766 -11.79 22.25 -25.17
C ALA A 766 -10.75 22.45 -26.29
N LEU A 767 -9.49 22.09 -26.04
CA LEU A 767 -8.43 22.13 -27.06
C LEU A 767 -8.68 21.09 -28.17
N THR A 768 -9.09 19.88 -27.80
CA THR A 768 -9.41 18.81 -28.76
C THR A 768 -10.61 19.17 -29.61
N ASP A 769 -11.66 19.75 -29.04
CA ASP A 769 -12.85 20.20 -29.78
C ASP A 769 -12.46 21.28 -30.82
N GLU A 770 -11.65 22.27 -30.43
CA GLU A 770 -11.17 23.31 -31.36
C GLU A 770 -10.31 22.72 -32.49
N GLN A 771 -9.41 21.76 -32.19
CA GLN A 771 -8.62 21.07 -33.22
C GLN A 771 -9.49 20.26 -34.18
N THR A 772 -10.51 19.58 -33.65
CA THR A 772 -11.44 18.75 -34.43
C THR A 772 -12.31 19.64 -35.33
N ARG A 773 -12.73 20.81 -34.82
CA ARG A 773 -13.44 21.84 -35.58
C ARG A 773 -12.58 22.40 -36.71
N SER A 774 -11.32 22.74 -36.44
CA SER A 774 -10.37 23.22 -37.46
C SER A 774 -10.10 22.17 -38.54
N LEU A 775 -9.93 20.90 -38.17
CA LEU A 775 -9.78 19.80 -39.13
C LEU A 775 -11.03 19.64 -40.00
N THR A 776 -12.21 19.72 -39.39
CA THR A 776 -13.49 19.67 -40.12
C THR A 776 -13.57 20.83 -41.13
N GLU A 777 -13.20 22.04 -40.74
CA GLU A 777 -13.17 23.20 -41.63
C GLU A 777 -12.18 23.02 -42.80
N HIS A 778 -10.98 22.48 -42.54
CA HIS A 778 -10.02 22.17 -43.60
C HIS A 778 -10.53 21.11 -44.58
N ILE A 779 -11.19 20.05 -44.08
CA ILE A 779 -11.78 19.00 -44.92
C ILE A 779 -12.97 19.53 -45.72
N SER A 780 -13.77 20.44 -45.14
CA SER A 780 -14.96 21.01 -45.79
C SER A 780 -14.67 21.83 -47.05
N ARG A 781 -13.42 22.25 -47.25
CA ARG A 781 -12.96 22.88 -48.50
C ARG A 781 -12.94 21.91 -49.67
N PHE A 782 -12.89 20.60 -49.41
CA PHE A 782 -12.89 19.57 -50.43
C PHE A 782 -14.32 19.07 -50.68
N SER A 783 -14.71 19.01 -51.95
CA SER A 783 -16.00 18.49 -52.38
C SER A 783 -15.87 17.05 -52.85
N PHE A 784 -16.63 16.18 -52.20
CA PHE A 784 -16.72 14.74 -52.47
C PHE A 784 -17.87 14.45 -53.42
N ARG A 785 -17.87 13.27 -54.03
CA ARG A 785 -19.01 12.81 -54.83
C ARG A 785 -20.15 12.48 -53.87
N GLU A 786 -21.26 13.20 -53.94
CA GLU A 786 -22.47 12.85 -53.19
C GLU A 786 -22.89 11.43 -53.58
N GLY A 787 -22.79 10.49 -52.63
CA GLY A 787 -23.21 9.09 -52.79
C GLY A 787 -22.27 8.00 -52.26
N GLY A 788 -21.09 8.31 -51.73
CA GLY A 788 -20.14 7.28 -51.25
C GLY A 788 -20.21 6.93 -49.76
N ALA A 789 -20.89 7.73 -48.93
CA ALA A 789 -20.84 7.64 -47.47
C ALA A 789 -22.07 6.98 -46.82
N GLY A 790 -22.97 6.36 -47.60
CA GLY A 790 -24.29 5.91 -47.10
C GLY A 790 -24.64 4.44 -47.27
N GLU A 791 -23.81 3.59 -47.88
CA GLU A 791 -24.19 2.18 -48.17
C GLU A 791 -23.50 1.12 -47.29
N HIS A 792 -22.60 1.50 -46.36
CA HIS A 792 -21.95 0.54 -45.46
C HIS A 792 -22.49 0.50 -44.02
N GLU A 793 -23.46 1.36 -43.65
CA GLU A 793 -24.05 1.37 -42.29
C GLU A 793 -25.07 0.24 -42.04
N ASP A 794 -25.63 -0.40 -43.07
CA ASP A 794 -26.75 -1.35 -42.89
C ASP A 794 -26.35 -2.83 -42.76
N GLU A 795 -25.08 -3.19 -42.97
CA GLU A 795 -24.65 -4.60 -42.92
C GLU A 795 -24.13 -5.04 -41.54
N HIS A 796 -23.67 -4.11 -40.69
CA HIS A 796 -23.21 -4.44 -39.34
C HIS A 796 -24.30 -4.42 -38.26
N ALA A 797 -25.44 -3.76 -38.51
CA ALA A 797 -26.59 -3.75 -37.59
C ALA A 797 -27.46 -5.02 -37.62
N ARG A 798 -27.13 -6.02 -38.46
CA ARG A 798 -27.85 -7.31 -38.55
C ARG A 798 -27.10 -8.51 -37.97
N ALA A 799 -25.94 -8.31 -37.33
CA ALA A 799 -25.09 -9.38 -36.81
C ALA A 799 -24.73 -9.27 -35.31
N ALA A 800 -25.47 -8.47 -34.54
CA ALA A 800 -25.47 -8.49 -33.07
C ALA A 800 -26.94 -8.55 -32.60
#